data_AF-A0A8H3EC15-F1
#
_entry.id   AF-A0A8H3EC15-F1
#
_cell.length_a   1.000
_cell.length_b   1.000
_cell.length_c   1.000
_cell.angle_alpha   90.00
_cell.angle_beta   90.00
_cell.angle_gamma   90.00
#
_symmetry.space_group_name_H-M   'P 1'
#
loop_
_entity.id
_entity.type
_entity.pdbx_description
1 polymer ?
#
loop_
_entity_poly.entity_id
_entity_poly.type
_entity_poly.pdbx_seq_one_letter_code
_entity_poly.pdbx_strand_id
1 'polypeptide(L)'
;MYNSSLVDYSPQQPEAAPRLANASRLVLIDNYDSFTWNVYQYLHLEGATVIVHRNDQITIDELVALNPTQLVVSPGPGHPESDAGISSEAIRRFAGHIPVLGVCMGEQCIFSVFGGKVEITGQILHGKTSELLHDGKGIYAGLAQNLPVTRYHSLAGTHTSLPSCLEVSSWIAGGTSGAQGIIMGVRHKELLVEGVQFHPESILTAEGRTMLKNFLSMKGGTWAENERLQQSHQTNGVSQTDGADERSGSNASTSQGESILEKIYRHRRLAVEAQKLIPSQRLADLQAAYDLNLAPAQILFPQRLKSSCYPLALMAEVKRASPSKGIIALHACAPAQAREYALAGADVISVLTEPEWFKGSIEDLRMVRQSLEGMPNRPAVLRKEFIFDEYQILEARLAGADSVLLIVKMLDESHLKRLYEYSRRLGMEPLVEVNNISEMSIATTLGASVIGVNNRNLTNFEVDLDTTTRLMGMKTEDTIVAALSGISGPNDVEAYRKSGVDAVLIGEALMRAKDTARFVQELLGSPQGFDRQKGDVLVKICGTQTPEAAEAAIQAGADLIGIILVEGRKRYVPHLTALAISRVVHEAKAPKRNNNPAHGTEAKNGTIEYFEHTSSYLRNDSRALLVGVFQNQSLDHILKQQKLLNLDVIQLHGCEPMEWATLIPVPVIRRFGPDDPGLAKRGYHALPLLDSASGGTGEKQDITAIRRRLEADDGLRIVLAGGLNPENVKSSIRQFQCSGSKIVAVDVSSGVEENGSQSVVKIREFINAAKSIT
;
A
#
# COMPACT_ATOMS: atom_id res chain seq x y z
N MET A 1 30.29 4.52 17.90
CA MET A 1 29.28 5.51 18.33
C MET A 1 29.09 6.51 17.19
N TYR A 2 28.05 6.33 16.38
CA TYR A 2 27.45 7.40 15.57
C TYR A 2 25.96 7.31 15.85
N ASN A 3 25.55 7.91 16.96
CA ASN A 3 24.15 8.10 17.29
C ASN A 3 23.90 9.61 17.20
N SER A 4 23.62 10.09 16.00
CA SER A 4 22.83 11.30 15.83
C SER A 4 21.65 10.91 14.97
N SER A 5 20.50 10.72 15.61
CA SER A 5 19.21 10.67 14.93
C SER A 5 19.15 11.81 13.92
N LEU A 6 18.92 11.51 12.64
CA LEU A 6 18.59 12.55 11.66
C LEU A 6 17.35 13.28 12.19
N VAL A 7 17.47 14.59 12.43
CA VAL A 7 16.36 15.43 12.88
C VAL A 7 15.69 16.01 11.64
N ASP A 8 14.40 15.75 11.51
CA ASP A 8 13.55 16.35 10.48
C ASP A 8 13.07 17.74 10.97
N TYR A 9 13.57 18.78 10.31
CA TYR A 9 13.23 20.18 10.54
C TYR A 9 12.12 20.69 9.61
N SER A 10 11.52 19.81 8.80
CA SER A 10 10.37 20.20 7.97
C SER A 10 9.18 20.63 8.84
N PRO A 11 8.40 21.63 8.39
CA PRO A 11 7.26 22.09 9.15
C PRO A 11 6.18 21.00 9.23
N GLN A 12 5.86 20.57 10.44
CA GLN A 12 4.77 19.63 10.73
C GLN A 12 3.45 20.41 10.79
N GLN A 13 2.62 20.34 9.73
CA GLN A 13 1.32 21.04 9.63
C GLN A 13 1.39 22.56 9.88
N PRO A 14 2.20 23.32 9.12
CA PRO A 14 2.35 24.74 9.35
C PRO A 14 1.08 25.51 8.99
N GLU A 15 0.61 26.35 9.92
CA GLU A 15 -0.34 27.40 9.57
C GLU A 15 0.36 28.46 8.71
N ALA A 16 -0.33 28.94 7.67
CA ALA A 16 0.17 30.01 6.84
C ALA A 16 0.14 31.33 7.63
N ALA A 17 1.26 32.05 7.64
CA ALA A 17 1.32 33.39 8.18
C ALA A 17 0.40 34.33 7.40
N PRO A 18 -0.14 35.39 8.02
CA PRO A 18 -0.91 36.41 7.33
C PRO A 18 -0.13 36.99 6.15
N ARG A 19 -0.85 37.36 5.07
CA ARG A 19 -0.21 37.92 3.88
C ARG A 19 0.58 39.19 4.20
N LEU A 20 1.84 39.22 3.78
CA LEU A 20 2.73 40.35 3.98
C LEU A 20 2.53 41.38 2.85
N ALA A 21 2.16 42.60 3.20
CA ALA A 21 1.92 43.67 2.24
C ALA A 21 3.18 43.97 1.39
N ASN A 22 4.36 43.88 1.99
CA ASN A 22 5.63 44.11 1.31
C ASN A 22 6.09 42.92 0.46
N ALA A 23 5.50 41.73 0.61
CA ALA A 23 5.78 40.55 -0.21
C ALA A 23 4.53 40.11 -1.01
N SER A 24 3.79 41.09 -1.52
CA SER A 24 2.53 40.89 -2.24
C SER A 24 2.69 40.45 -3.70
N ARG A 25 3.92 40.51 -4.25
CA ARG A 25 4.22 40.05 -5.60
C ARG A 25 5.69 39.67 -5.74
N LEU A 26 6.08 38.65 -4.96
CA LEU A 26 7.40 38.06 -5.00
C LEU A 26 7.53 37.21 -6.26
N VAL A 27 8.56 37.43 -7.06
CA VAL A 27 8.87 36.57 -8.23
C VAL A 27 9.89 35.52 -7.82
N LEU A 28 9.56 34.25 -8.07
CA LEU A 28 10.47 33.12 -7.94
C LEU A 28 10.83 32.61 -9.35
N ILE A 29 12.11 32.72 -9.72
CA ILE A 29 12.63 32.12 -10.95
C ILE A 29 13.02 30.66 -10.66
N ASP A 30 12.34 29.72 -11.31
CA ASP A 30 12.57 28.29 -11.22
C ASP A 30 13.65 27.85 -12.23
N ASN A 31 14.80 27.42 -11.73
CA ASN A 31 15.90 26.84 -12.51
C ASN A 31 15.80 25.30 -12.61
N TYR A 32 14.59 24.74 -12.60
CA TYR A 32 14.31 23.32 -12.83
C TYR A 32 14.89 22.37 -11.76
N ASP A 33 14.90 22.79 -10.49
CA ASP A 33 15.28 21.93 -9.38
C ASP A 33 14.06 21.33 -8.66
N SER A 34 14.16 20.07 -8.24
CA SER A 34 13.11 19.39 -7.47
C SER A 34 12.77 20.08 -6.14
N PHE A 35 13.70 20.86 -5.58
CA PHE A 35 13.53 21.60 -4.33
C PHE A 35 12.92 23.00 -4.52
N THR A 36 12.76 23.50 -5.75
CA THR A 36 12.09 24.81 -5.99
C THR A 36 10.70 24.86 -5.37
N TRP A 37 9.97 23.74 -5.39
CA TRP A 37 8.65 23.64 -4.75
C TRP A 37 8.70 23.90 -3.23
N ASN A 38 9.76 23.45 -2.55
CA ASN A 38 9.90 23.65 -1.11
C ASN A 38 10.23 25.12 -0.80
N VAL A 39 11.05 25.78 -1.63
CA VAL A 39 11.28 27.24 -1.55
C VAL A 39 9.96 27.99 -1.72
N TYR A 40 9.17 27.66 -2.76
CA TYR A 40 7.84 28.24 -2.98
C TYR A 40 6.93 28.04 -1.77
N GLN A 41 6.88 26.81 -1.24
CA GLN A 41 6.04 26.47 -0.10
C GLN A 41 6.41 27.29 1.13
N TYR A 42 7.70 27.38 1.48
CA TYR A 42 8.12 28.14 2.66
C TYR A 42 7.84 29.62 2.50
N LEU A 43 8.10 30.22 1.32
CA LEU A 43 7.76 31.62 1.05
C LEU A 43 6.26 31.88 1.19
N HIS A 44 5.42 30.97 0.68
CA HIS A 44 3.97 31.08 0.80
C HIS A 44 3.49 30.95 2.25
N LEU A 45 4.06 30.00 3.00
CA LEU A 45 3.75 29.79 4.42
C LEU A 45 4.19 30.97 5.30
N GLU A 46 5.23 31.71 4.90
CA GLU A 46 5.66 32.95 5.59
C GLU A 46 4.91 34.20 5.10
N GLY A 47 3.84 34.03 4.31
CA GLY A 47 2.90 35.11 3.97
C GLY A 47 3.19 35.82 2.65
N ALA A 48 4.14 35.33 1.83
CA ALA A 48 4.36 35.90 0.49
C ALA A 48 3.30 35.46 -0.52
N THR A 49 2.95 36.35 -1.43
CA THR A 49 2.24 36.02 -2.66
C THR A 49 3.27 35.83 -3.76
N VAL A 50 3.50 34.58 -4.13
CA VAL A 50 4.61 34.17 -5.01
C VAL A 50 4.11 33.92 -6.44
N ILE A 51 4.78 34.52 -7.41
CA ILE A 51 4.61 34.27 -8.84
C ILE A 51 5.83 33.51 -9.33
N VAL A 52 5.62 32.31 -9.87
CA VAL A 52 6.71 31.42 -10.32
C VAL A 52 6.82 31.48 -11.84
N HIS A 53 8.04 31.72 -12.34
CA HIS A 53 8.36 31.59 -13.76
C HIS A 53 9.59 30.70 -13.91
N ARG A 54 9.56 29.78 -14.88
CA ARG A 54 10.77 29.03 -15.25
C ARG A 54 11.75 29.96 -15.93
N ASN A 55 13.05 29.67 -15.75
CA ASN A 55 14.14 30.54 -16.20
C ASN A 55 14.23 30.77 -17.73
N ASP A 56 13.43 30.07 -18.52
CA ASP A 56 13.34 30.17 -19.98
C ASP A 56 11.91 30.45 -20.50
N GLN A 57 10.94 30.69 -19.61
CA GLN A 57 9.51 30.89 -19.96
C GLN A 57 9.02 32.33 -19.72
N ILE A 58 9.90 33.26 -19.42
CA ILE A 58 9.59 34.69 -19.31
C ILE A 58 10.80 35.50 -19.80
N THR A 59 10.55 36.64 -20.40
CA THR A 59 11.59 37.60 -20.77
C THR A 59 11.83 38.62 -19.65
N ILE A 60 12.97 39.30 -19.68
CA ILE A 60 13.29 40.32 -18.67
C ILE A 60 12.31 41.49 -18.71
N ASP A 61 11.87 41.91 -19.89
CA ASP A 61 10.91 43.00 -20.04
C ASP A 61 9.54 42.63 -19.46
N GLU A 62 9.07 41.39 -19.68
CA GLU A 62 7.87 40.87 -19.04
C GLU A 62 8.02 40.82 -17.53
N LEU A 63 9.17 40.39 -17.01
CA LEU A 63 9.43 40.32 -15.58
C LEU A 63 9.46 41.72 -14.94
N VAL A 64 10.00 42.72 -15.63
CA VAL A 64 9.93 44.14 -15.22
C VAL A 64 8.48 44.65 -15.22
N ALA A 65 7.69 44.28 -16.23
CA ALA A 65 6.27 44.67 -16.33
C ALA A 65 5.42 44.10 -15.17
N LEU A 66 5.84 42.98 -14.57
CA LEU A 66 5.21 42.48 -13.35
C LEU A 66 5.40 43.43 -12.17
N ASN A 67 6.44 44.28 -12.14
CA ASN A 67 6.84 45.23 -11.09
C ASN A 67 7.35 44.60 -9.76
N PRO A 68 8.09 43.45 -9.75
CA PRO A 68 8.33 42.56 -8.60
C PRO A 68 8.58 43.28 -7.26
N THR A 69 8.00 42.80 -6.15
CA THR A 69 8.33 43.35 -4.82
C THR A 69 9.63 42.78 -4.26
N GLN A 70 9.92 41.52 -4.61
CA GLN A 70 11.14 40.80 -4.31
C GLN A 70 11.44 39.82 -5.45
N LEU A 71 12.71 39.45 -5.59
CA LEU A 71 13.16 38.41 -6.49
C LEU A 71 13.82 37.28 -5.69
N VAL A 72 13.42 36.04 -5.96
CA VAL A 72 14.10 34.83 -5.50
C VAL A 72 14.53 34.03 -6.71
N VAL A 73 15.79 33.60 -6.75
CA VAL A 73 16.32 32.68 -7.76
C VAL A 73 16.53 31.32 -7.09
N SER A 74 15.81 30.31 -7.57
CA SER A 74 15.79 28.97 -6.99
C SER A 74 17.12 28.22 -7.19
N PRO A 75 17.30 27.08 -6.50
CA PRO A 75 18.28 26.07 -6.89
C PRO A 75 18.06 25.60 -8.33
N GLY A 76 19.08 24.98 -8.91
CA GLY A 76 19.08 24.48 -10.28
C GLY A 76 20.26 23.53 -10.52
N PRO A 77 20.14 22.57 -11.44
CA PRO A 77 21.27 21.75 -11.89
C PRO A 77 22.12 22.51 -12.91
N GLY A 78 23.40 22.16 -13.02
CA GLY A 78 24.30 22.70 -14.03
C GLY A 78 25.16 23.86 -13.53
N HIS A 79 25.57 24.73 -14.44
CA HIS A 79 26.44 25.88 -14.16
C HIS A 79 25.70 27.21 -14.41
N PRO A 80 25.89 28.25 -13.57
CA PRO A 80 25.15 29.51 -13.68
C PRO A 80 25.33 30.24 -15.01
N GLU A 81 26.44 30.01 -15.71
CA GLU A 81 26.72 30.63 -17.01
C GLU A 81 26.00 29.96 -18.19
N SER A 82 25.69 28.67 -18.11
CA SER A 82 25.09 27.90 -19.21
C SER A 82 23.63 27.55 -18.99
N ASP A 83 23.22 27.31 -17.74
CA ASP A 83 21.96 26.61 -17.43
C ASP A 83 20.94 27.48 -16.69
N ALA A 84 21.33 28.67 -16.22
CA ALA A 84 20.47 29.50 -15.37
C ALA A 84 19.47 30.40 -16.14
N GLY A 85 19.39 30.28 -17.46
CA GLY A 85 18.45 31.06 -18.29
C GLY A 85 18.54 32.56 -18.00
N ILE A 86 17.38 33.20 -17.75
CA ILE A 86 17.31 34.63 -17.44
C ILE A 86 17.81 35.01 -16.03
N SER A 87 18.11 34.05 -15.15
CA SER A 87 18.35 34.31 -13.72
C SER A 87 19.44 35.34 -13.46
N SER A 88 20.59 35.21 -14.13
CA SER A 88 21.71 36.16 -14.02
C SER A 88 21.34 37.56 -14.52
N GLU A 89 20.53 37.65 -15.58
CA GLU A 89 20.06 38.93 -16.11
C GLU A 89 19.00 39.57 -15.19
N ALA A 90 18.12 38.77 -14.59
CA ALA A 90 17.17 39.23 -13.60
C ALA A 90 17.89 39.80 -12.37
N ILE A 91 18.93 39.12 -11.85
CA ILE A 91 19.75 39.63 -10.75
C ILE A 91 20.37 40.98 -11.11
N ARG A 92 20.99 41.12 -12.30
CA ARG A 92 21.53 42.41 -12.77
C ARG A 92 20.46 43.51 -12.84
N ARG A 93 19.27 43.15 -13.32
CA ARG A 93 18.18 44.11 -13.53
C ARG A 93 17.55 44.62 -12.24
N PHE A 94 17.46 43.77 -11.22
CA PHE A 94 16.71 44.04 -9.98
C PHE A 94 17.60 44.35 -8.77
N ALA A 95 18.89 44.01 -8.81
CA ALA A 95 19.84 44.45 -7.80
C ALA A 95 19.81 45.98 -7.68
N GLY A 96 19.79 46.50 -6.44
CA GLY A 96 19.68 47.93 -6.18
C GLY A 96 18.28 48.53 -6.30
N HIS A 97 17.27 47.73 -6.66
CA HIS A 97 15.89 48.19 -6.81
C HIS A 97 14.93 47.49 -5.83
N ILE A 98 15.09 46.18 -5.64
CA ILE A 98 14.28 45.35 -4.74
C ILE A 98 15.17 44.31 -4.02
N PRO A 99 14.69 43.69 -2.93
CA PRO A 99 15.43 42.60 -2.29
C PRO A 99 15.58 41.40 -3.23
N VAL A 100 16.80 40.86 -3.32
CA VAL A 100 17.13 39.68 -4.14
C VAL A 100 17.73 38.58 -3.27
N LEU A 101 17.18 37.37 -3.35
CA LEU A 101 17.71 36.17 -2.70
C LEU A 101 18.06 35.08 -3.72
N GLY A 102 19.26 34.51 -3.61
CA GLY A 102 19.68 33.34 -4.40
C GLY A 102 19.86 32.08 -3.54
N VAL A 103 19.37 30.94 -4.00
CA VAL A 103 19.57 29.64 -3.32
C VAL A 103 20.33 28.67 -4.23
N CYS A 104 21.42 28.09 -3.75
CA CYS A 104 22.31 27.18 -4.49
C CYS A 104 22.75 27.79 -5.83
N MET A 105 22.21 27.31 -6.97
CA MET A 105 22.40 27.93 -8.29
C MET A 105 22.13 29.45 -8.27
N GLY A 106 21.12 29.91 -7.53
CA GLY A 106 20.83 31.34 -7.40
C GLY A 106 21.95 32.13 -6.71
N GLU A 107 22.60 31.58 -5.70
CA GLU A 107 23.78 32.19 -5.07
C GLU A 107 24.96 32.20 -6.04
N GLN A 108 25.16 31.11 -6.79
CA GLN A 108 26.18 31.02 -7.82
C GLN A 108 25.96 32.06 -8.93
N CYS A 109 24.71 32.31 -9.32
CA CYS A 109 24.37 33.40 -10.25
C CYS A 109 24.73 34.77 -9.67
N ILE A 110 24.44 35.03 -8.39
CA ILE A 110 24.84 36.27 -7.71
C ILE A 110 26.37 36.41 -7.74
N PHE A 111 27.09 35.35 -7.38
CA PHE A 111 28.55 35.31 -7.35
C PHE A 111 29.14 35.63 -8.72
N SER A 112 28.66 34.98 -9.78
CA SER A 112 29.08 35.20 -11.17
C SER A 112 28.71 36.59 -11.71
N VAL A 113 27.49 37.08 -11.43
CA VAL A 113 27.02 38.40 -11.91
C VAL A 113 27.92 39.54 -11.42
N PHE A 114 28.43 39.43 -10.19
CA PHE A 114 29.33 40.43 -9.61
C PHE A 114 30.82 40.18 -9.91
N GLY A 115 31.13 39.25 -10.82
CA GLY A 115 32.48 39.01 -11.34
C GLY A 115 33.28 37.93 -10.63
N GLY A 116 32.63 37.14 -9.78
CA GLY A 116 33.25 35.99 -9.11
C GLY A 116 33.26 34.74 -10.01
N LYS A 117 34.09 33.75 -9.66
CA LYS A 117 34.13 32.46 -10.37
C LYS A 117 33.53 31.35 -9.53
N VAL A 118 32.71 30.53 -10.17
CA VAL A 118 32.11 29.33 -9.59
C VAL A 118 32.91 28.13 -10.11
N GLU A 119 33.51 27.37 -9.21
CA GLU A 119 34.41 26.26 -9.54
C GLU A 119 34.06 24.99 -8.76
N ILE A 120 34.61 23.85 -9.19
CA ILE A 120 34.42 22.58 -8.48
C ILE A 120 35.04 22.66 -7.10
N THR A 121 34.20 22.47 -6.08
CA THR A 121 34.65 22.29 -4.70
C THR A 121 35.21 20.87 -4.55
N GLY A 122 36.34 20.71 -3.86
CA GLY A 122 37.05 19.43 -3.74
C GLY A 122 36.27 18.29 -3.04
N GLN A 123 35.02 18.51 -2.63
CA GLN A 123 34.13 17.49 -2.07
C GLN A 123 32.73 17.62 -2.67
N ILE A 124 32.32 16.61 -3.44
CA ILE A 124 30.93 16.45 -3.90
C ILE A 124 30.08 16.04 -2.69
N LEU A 125 29.15 16.90 -2.27
CA LEU A 125 28.28 16.65 -1.13
C LEU A 125 26.82 16.83 -1.53
N HIS A 126 26.10 15.71 -1.63
CA HIS A 126 24.67 15.66 -1.91
C HIS A 126 23.93 15.02 -0.73
N GLY A 127 23.00 15.77 -0.12
CA GLY A 127 22.16 15.29 0.97
C GLY A 127 22.91 15.06 2.29
N LYS A 128 23.99 15.82 2.52
CA LYS A 128 24.76 15.80 3.77
C LYS A 128 24.57 17.10 4.54
N THR A 129 24.54 17.00 5.86
CA THR A 129 24.50 18.17 6.75
C THR A 129 25.91 18.65 7.09
N SER A 130 26.06 19.95 7.34
CA SER A 130 27.27 20.58 7.87
C SER A 130 26.89 21.66 8.87
N GLU A 131 27.73 21.91 9.87
CA GLU A 131 27.52 23.00 10.84
C GLU A 131 27.87 24.34 10.20
N LEU A 132 26.88 25.22 10.08
CA LEU A 132 27.01 26.54 9.48
C LEU A 132 27.45 27.59 10.51
N LEU A 133 28.51 28.32 10.17
CA LEU A 133 28.86 29.59 10.83
C LEU A 133 28.34 30.75 9.98
N HIS A 134 27.87 31.82 10.63
CA HIS A 134 27.32 32.99 9.94
C HIS A 134 27.59 34.29 10.70
N ASP A 135 27.44 35.43 10.03
CA ASP A 135 27.67 36.75 10.63
C ASP A 135 26.49 37.29 11.47
N GLY A 136 25.33 36.61 11.41
CA GLY A 136 24.14 36.94 12.20
C GLY A 136 23.34 38.13 11.66
N LYS A 137 23.61 38.56 10.43
CA LYS A 137 22.94 39.68 9.77
C LYS A 137 22.07 39.15 8.62
N GLY A 138 21.26 40.04 8.02
CA GLY A 138 20.45 39.69 6.85
C GLY A 138 19.48 38.55 7.16
N ILE A 139 19.50 37.50 6.34
CA ILE A 139 18.66 36.31 6.55
C ILE A 139 19.01 35.54 7.83
N TYR A 140 20.20 35.74 8.40
CA TYR A 140 20.66 35.08 9.63
C TYR A 140 20.29 35.83 10.91
N ALA A 141 19.55 36.94 10.81
CA ALA A 141 19.17 37.74 11.97
C ALA A 141 18.41 36.90 13.01
N GLY A 142 18.91 36.91 14.24
CA GLY A 142 18.31 36.20 15.37
C GLY A 142 18.53 34.68 15.39
N LEU A 143 19.34 34.13 14.48
CA LEU A 143 19.64 32.70 14.44
C LEU A 143 20.85 32.32 15.31
N ALA A 144 20.83 31.11 15.87
CA ALA A 144 21.95 30.55 16.63
C ALA A 144 23.09 30.12 15.69
N GLN A 145 24.33 30.12 16.18
CA GLN A 145 25.49 29.60 15.44
C GLN A 145 25.49 28.07 15.38
N ASN A 146 26.28 27.50 14.45
CA ASN A 146 26.45 26.05 14.23
C ASN A 146 25.14 25.34 13.82
N LEU A 147 24.32 25.99 12.99
CA LEU A 147 23.08 25.38 12.49
C LEU A 147 23.42 24.19 11.58
N PRO A 148 22.74 23.04 11.72
CA PRO A 148 22.84 21.99 10.73
C PRO A 148 22.16 22.44 9.44
N VAL A 149 22.91 22.50 8.33
CA VAL A 149 22.39 22.87 7.01
C VAL A 149 22.69 21.81 5.96
N THR A 150 21.77 21.59 5.03
CA THR A 150 21.88 20.57 3.99
C THR A 150 22.55 21.11 2.73
N ARG A 151 23.50 20.34 2.19
CA ARG A 151 24.28 20.70 1.01
C ARG A 151 23.99 19.75 -0.15
N TYR A 152 23.76 20.32 -1.33
CA TYR A 152 23.56 19.62 -2.60
C TYR A 152 24.36 20.28 -3.72
N HIS A 153 25.68 20.35 -3.56
CA HIS A 153 26.50 21.05 -4.54
C HIS A 153 27.87 20.39 -4.75
N SER A 154 28.31 20.41 -5.99
CA SER A 154 29.69 20.13 -6.41
C SER A 154 30.44 21.42 -6.76
N LEU A 155 29.73 22.50 -7.07
CA LEU A 155 30.25 23.83 -7.40
C LEU A 155 30.02 24.80 -6.24
N ALA A 156 30.89 25.79 -6.08
CA ALA A 156 30.67 26.95 -5.22
C ALA A 156 31.59 28.12 -5.61
N GLY A 157 31.29 29.32 -5.12
CA GLY A 157 32.21 30.45 -5.17
C GLY A 157 33.49 30.19 -4.38
N THR A 158 34.62 30.71 -4.87
CA THR A 158 35.94 30.55 -4.23
C THR A 158 36.41 31.85 -3.58
N HIS A 159 37.09 31.75 -2.44
CA HIS A 159 37.66 32.93 -1.75
C HIS A 159 38.62 33.73 -2.62
N THR A 160 39.37 33.07 -3.50
CA THR A 160 40.33 33.69 -4.41
C THR A 160 39.67 34.53 -5.51
N SER A 161 38.41 34.24 -5.83
CA SER A 161 37.64 34.97 -6.84
C SER A 161 36.51 35.81 -6.24
N LEU A 162 36.43 35.93 -4.90
CA LEU A 162 35.39 36.71 -4.22
C LEU A 162 35.46 38.19 -4.67
N PRO A 163 34.42 38.72 -5.32
CA PRO A 163 34.38 40.12 -5.74
C PRO A 163 34.45 41.08 -4.55
N SER A 164 35.12 42.22 -4.73
CA SER A 164 35.29 43.22 -3.66
C SER A 164 33.97 43.84 -3.18
N CYS A 165 32.92 43.81 -4.01
CA CYS A 165 31.57 44.28 -3.68
C CYS A 165 30.75 43.24 -2.89
N LEU A 166 31.19 41.98 -2.83
CA LEU A 166 30.58 40.93 -2.01
C LEU A 166 31.37 40.73 -0.72
N GLU A 167 30.67 40.27 0.32
CA GLU A 167 31.23 39.76 1.56
C GLU A 167 30.66 38.36 1.84
N VAL A 168 31.44 37.52 2.51
CA VAL A 168 30.99 36.18 2.93
C VAL A 168 30.08 36.35 4.15
N SER A 169 28.82 35.95 4.04
CA SER A 169 27.82 36.02 5.12
C SER A 169 27.72 34.73 5.93
N SER A 170 28.10 33.58 5.33
CA SER A 170 28.20 32.31 6.05
C SER A 170 29.23 31.34 5.43
N TRP A 171 29.76 30.43 6.26
CA TRP A 171 30.80 29.48 5.86
C TRP A 171 30.81 28.18 6.70
N ILE A 172 31.41 27.12 6.15
CA ILE A 172 31.80 25.92 6.91
C ILE A 172 33.27 26.03 7.30
N ALA A 173 33.62 25.76 8.56
CA ALA A 173 35.01 25.78 9.02
C ALA A 173 35.90 24.79 8.24
N GLY A 174 37.12 25.20 7.87
CA GLY A 174 38.10 24.33 7.23
C GLY A 174 38.66 23.29 8.22
N GLY A 175 38.73 22.02 7.82
CA GLY A 175 39.13 20.90 8.69
C GLY A 175 40.60 20.89 9.16
N THR A 176 41.42 21.85 8.72
CA THR A 176 42.83 22.01 9.12
C THR A 176 43.11 23.48 9.46
N SER A 177 43.80 23.73 10.58
CA SER A 177 44.19 25.07 11.01
C SER A 177 44.86 25.85 9.88
N GLY A 178 44.19 26.90 9.38
CA GLY A 178 44.69 27.79 8.31
C GLY A 178 44.06 27.60 6.93
N ALA A 179 43.24 26.56 6.69
CA ALA A 179 42.47 26.46 5.46
C ALA A 179 41.28 27.43 5.50
N GLN A 180 41.10 28.24 4.45
CA GLN A 180 39.90 29.07 4.30
C GLN A 180 38.67 28.16 4.21
N GLY A 181 37.63 28.47 5.01
CA GLY A 181 36.39 27.69 5.07
C GLY A 181 35.62 27.68 3.74
N ILE A 182 34.65 26.79 3.58
CA ILE A 182 33.81 26.75 2.36
C ILE A 182 32.79 27.90 2.45
N ILE A 183 32.72 28.75 1.43
CA ILE A 183 31.70 29.82 1.34
C ILE A 183 30.32 29.15 1.24
N MET A 184 29.43 29.50 2.17
CA MET A 184 28.07 28.98 2.22
C MET A 184 27.01 30.05 2.02
N GLY A 185 27.41 31.32 2.03
CA GLY A 185 26.56 32.44 1.69
C GLY A 185 27.39 33.69 1.44
N VAL A 186 26.89 34.52 0.54
CA VAL A 186 27.46 35.81 0.19
C VAL A 186 26.40 36.88 0.22
N ARG A 187 26.86 38.11 0.42
CA ARG A 187 25.99 39.28 0.43
C ARG A 187 26.70 40.46 -0.20
N HIS A 188 25.97 41.26 -0.96
CA HIS A 188 26.50 42.50 -1.51
C HIS A 188 26.61 43.56 -0.41
N LYS A 189 27.72 44.31 -0.37
CA LYS A 189 28.01 45.28 0.71
C LYS A 189 27.04 46.47 0.73
N GLU A 190 26.57 46.90 -0.44
CA GLU A 190 25.65 48.05 -0.58
C GLU A 190 24.21 47.66 -0.98
N LEU A 191 24.06 46.88 -2.06
CA LEU A 191 22.77 46.43 -2.59
C LEU A 191 22.15 45.34 -1.72
N LEU A 192 20.83 45.31 -1.63
CA LEU A 192 20.05 44.35 -0.85
C LEU A 192 19.95 43.00 -1.58
N VAL A 193 21.12 42.37 -1.77
CA VAL A 193 21.31 41.11 -2.49
C VAL A 193 22.07 40.16 -1.58
N GLU A 194 21.48 38.98 -1.34
CA GLU A 194 22.06 37.94 -0.49
C GLU A 194 21.82 36.57 -1.12
N GLY A 195 22.74 35.63 -0.94
CA GLY A 195 22.64 34.29 -1.49
C GLY A 195 23.20 33.23 -0.54
N VAL A 196 22.64 32.03 -0.61
CA VAL A 196 23.09 30.85 0.16
C VAL A 196 23.38 29.68 -0.75
N GLN A 197 24.51 29.00 -0.53
CA GLN A 197 24.91 27.81 -1.26
C GLN A 197 24.23 26.53 -0.72
N PHE A 198 23.85 26.51 0.56
CA PHE A 198 23.04 25.43 1.14
C PHE A 198 21.56 25.62 0.83
N HIS A 199 20.76 24.61 1.17
CA HIS A 199 19.32 24.58 0.90
C HIS A 199 18.53 24.87 2.19
N PRO A 200 18.09 26.13 2.44
CA PRO A 200 17.24 26.47 3.60
C PRO A 200 15.92 25.70 3.60
N GLU A 201 15.43 25.29 2.43
CA GLU A 201 14.19 24.54 2.24
C GLU A 201 14.31 23.03 2.49
N SER A 202 15.52 22.52 2.72
CA SER A 202 15.75 21.09 2.96
C SER A 202 15.27 20.67 4.34
N ILE A 203 14.69 19.46 4.43
CA ILE A 203 14.17 18.88 5.68
C ILE A 203 15.24 18.69 6.76
N LEU A 204 16.52 18.62 6.40
CA LEU A 204 17.62 18.49 7.36
C LEU A 204 18.30 19.83 7.69
N THR A 205 17.76 20.95 7.18
CA THR A 205 18.24 22.30 7.48
C THR A 205 17.42 22.91 8.61
N ALA A 206 18.07 23.22 9.73
CA ALA A 206 17.43 23.95 10.82
C ALA A 206 17.14 25.41 10.43
N GLU A 207 16.06 25.98 10.98
CA GLU A 207 15.71 27.40 10.89
C GLU A 207 15.53 27.97 9.47
N GLY A 208 15.38 27.13 8.46
CA GLY A 208 15.24 27.57 7.07
C GLY A 208 14.02 28.47 6.80
N ARG A 209 12.90 28.19 7.47
CA ARG A 209 11.71 29.07 7.42
C ARG A 209 11.99 30.44 8.02
N THR A 210 12.72 30.49 9.14
CA THR A 210 13.11 31.75 9.79
C THR A 210 14.02 32.57 8.87
N MET A 211 14.94 31.94 8.13
CA MET A 211 15.77 32.63 7.13
C MET A 211 14.94 33.27 6.02
N LEU A 212 13.97 32.54 5.47
CA LEU A 212 13.08 33.07 4.43
C LEU A 212 12.14 34.15 4.98
N LYS A 213 11.65 34.01 6.22
CA LYS A 213 10.88 35.04 6.91
C LYS A 213 11.68 36.33 7.09
N ASN A 214 12.96 36.22 7.48
CA ASN A 214 13.86 37.37 7.59
C ASN A 214 14.01 38.08 6.25
N PHE A 215 14.22 37.34 5.15
CA PHE A 215 14.24 37.91 3.80
C PHE A 215 12.94 38.63 3.44
N LEU A 216 11.77 38.02 3.70
CA LEU A 216 10.48 38.62 3.39
C LEU A 216 10.19 39.91 4.17
N SER A 217 10.87 40.14 5.29
CA SER A 217 10.76 41.39 6.06
C SER A 217 11.52 42.57 5.42
N MET A 218 12.40 42.30 4.44
CA MET A 218 13.26 43.30 3.84
C MET A 218 12.53 44.14 2.77
N LYS A 219 12.95 45.39 2.59
CA LYS A 219 12.36 46.36 1.66
C LYS A 219 13.42 47.27 1.04
N GLY A 220 13.14 47.79 -0.16
CA GLY A 220 14.05 48.68 -0.89
C GLY A 220 15.11 47.94 -1.70
N GLY A 221 16.03 48.69 -2.30
CA GLY A 221 17.08 48.14 -3.16
C GLY A 221 18.46 48.07 -2.51
N THR A 222 18.66 48.73 -1.37
CA THR A 222 19.96 48.81 -0.66
C THR A 222 19.80 48.53 0.83
N TRP A 223 20.86 48.09 1.51
CA TRP A 223 20.83 47.86 2.96
C TRP A 223 20.47 49.12 3.74
N ALA A 224 21.04 50.27 3.35
CA ALA A 224 20.76 51.56 3.98
C ALA A 224 19.30 52.02 3.81
N GLU A 225 18.69 51.71 2.65
CA GLU A 225 17.27 51.96 2.44
C GLU A 225 16.39 51.02 3.27
N ASN A 226 16.75 49.74 3.33
CA ASN A 226 16.06 48.75 4.16
C ASN A 226 16.02 49.16 5.64
N GLU A 227 17.17 49.54 6.21
CA GLU A 227 17.26 50.00 7.61
C GLU A 227 16.37 51.23 7.87
N ARG A 228 16.37 52.20 6.95
CA ARG A 228 15.53 53.40 7.04
C ARG A 228 14.03 53.05 7.00
N LEU A 229 13.64 52.16 6.10
CA LEU A 229 12.25 51.70 5.96
C LEU A 229 11.79 50.88 7.17
N GLN A 230 12.68 50.07 7.77
CA GLN A 230 12.39 49.30 8.98
C GLN A 230 12.24 50.21 10.22
N GLN A 231 13.06 51.25 10.36
CA GLN A 231 12.96 52.22 11.47
C GLN A 231 11.68 53.07 11.39
N SER A 232 11.25 53.46 10.19
CA SER A 232 10.03 54.28 9.99
C SER A 232 8.73 53.58 10.44
N HIS A 233 8.71 52.25 10.44
CA HIS A 233 7.57 51.45 10.93
C HIS A 233 7.54 51.31 12.47
N GLN A 234 8.68 51.43 13.16
CA GLN A 234 8.73 51.37 14.62
C GLN A 234 8.35 52.71 15.29
N THR A 235 8.55 53.84 14.62
CA THR A 235 8.19 55.17 15.15
C THR A 235 6.70 55.52 15.08
N ASN A 236 5.88 54.76 14.34
CA ASN A 236 4.43 54.98 14.23
C ASN A 236 3.57 54.09 15.15
N GLY A 237 4.19 53.39 16.11
CA GLY A 237 3.53 52.39 16.96
C GLY A 237 3.64 52.66 18.45
N VAL A 238 3.36 53.87 18.94
CA VAL A 238 3.20 54.14 20.38
C VAL A 238 2.06 55.15 20.64
N SER A 239 0.87 54.64 20.95
CA SER A 239 -0.06 55.24 21.93
C SER A 239 -1.27 54.32 22.18
N GLN A 240 -1.27 53.73 23.38
CA GLN A 240 -2.38 53.28 24.25
C GLN A 240 -3.68 54.12 24.12
N THR A 241 -4.91 53.73 24.49
CA THR A 241 -5.53 52.65 25.29
C THR A 241 -7.06 52.85 25.21
N ASP A 242 -7.82 51.77 25.45
CA ASP A 242 -9.13 51.63 26.13
C ASP A 242 -10.15 52.79 26.14
N GLY A 243 -11.38 52.45 25.73
CA GLY A 243 -12.59 53.21 26.04
C GLY A 243 -13.84 52.62 25.39
N ALA A 244 -14.75 52.10 26.21
CA ALA A 244 -16.05 51.54 25.85
C ALA A 244 -17.00 52.58 25.21
N ASP A 245 -17.89 52.15 24.32
CA ASP A 245 -19.35 52.31 24.52
C ASP A 245 -20.19 51.67 23.42
N GLU A 246 -21.36 51.19 23.84
CA GLU A 246 -22.43 50.57 23.07
C GLU A 246 -23.10 51.55 22.09
N ARG A 247 -23.51 51.05 20.90
CA ARG A 247 -24.94 50.96 20.47
C ARG A 247 -25.10 50.70 18.96
N SER A 248 -26.07 49.82 18.66
CA SER A 248 -26.85 49.64 17.42
C SER A 248 -26.07 49.37 16.12
N GLY A 249 -26.20 48.25 15.39
CA GLY A 249 -27.33 47.35 15.23
C GLY A 249 -27.68 47.28 13.74
N SER A 250 -27.27 46.22 13.04
CA SER A 250 -28.00 45.64 11.89
C SER A 250 -27.30 44.40 11.33
N ASN A 251 -27.95 43.25 11.57
CA ASN A 251 -28.00 42.03 10.76
C ASN A 251 -26.73 41.58 10.02
N ALA A 252 -25.91 40.78 10.70
CA ALA A 252 -25.16 39.70 10.06
C ALA A 252 -25.70 38.37 10.57
N SER A 253 -26.27 37.59 9.66
CA SER A 253 -26.66 36.20 9.87
C SER A 253 -25.46 35.41 10.38
N THR A 254 -25.62 34.83 11.57
CA THR A 254 -24.75 33.81 12.16
C THR A 254 -24.50 32.66 11.18
N SER A 255 -23.28 32.54 10.65
CA SER A 255 -22.82 31.30 10.01
C SER A 255 -22.56 30.26 11.10
N GLN A 256 -23.43 29.25 11.18
CA GLN A 256 -23.18 28.01 11.93
C GLN A 256 -21.84 27.41 11.49
N GLY A 257 -21.08 26.86 12.44
CA GLY A 257 -19.81 26.21 12.17
C GLY A 257 -19.95 25.05 11.17
N GLU A 258 -19.12 25.06 10.13
CA GLU A 258 -19.04 24.03 9.08
C GLU A 258 -18.92 22.63 9.70
N SER A 259 -19.80 21.71 9.29
CA SER A 259 -19.81 20.33 9.77
C SER A 259 -18.55 19.58 9.32
N ILE A 260 -18.17 18.57 10.09
CA ILE A 260 -17.02 17.72 9.75
C ILE A 260 -17.18 16.99 8.40
N LEU A 261 -18.40 16.60 8.04
CA LEU A 261 -18.70 15.95 6.77
C LEU A 261 -18.43 16.90 5.60
N GLU A 262 -18.85 18.17 5.72
CA GLU A 262 -18.56 19.21 4.72
C GLU A 262 -17.07 19.48 4.58
N LYS A 263 -16.33 19.50 5.70
CA LYS A 263 -14.87 19.64 5.70
C LYS A 263 -14.19 18.50 4.95
N ILE A 264 -14.56 17.25 5.24
CA ILE A 264 -14.01 16.07 4.57
C ILE A 264 -14.36 16.10 3.08
N TYR A 265 -15.62 16.37 2.74
CA TYR A 265 -16.10 16.44 1.38
C TYR A 265 -15.35 17.50 0.56
N ARG A 266 -15.24 18.73 1.08
CA ARG A 266 -14.53 19.83 0.39
C ARG A 266 -13.06 19.48 0.15
N HIS A 267 -12.37 18.95 1.15
CA HIS A 267 -10.98 18.55 1.00
C HIS A 267 -10.83 17.42 -0.02
N ARG A 268 -11.68 16.38 0.06
CA ARG A 268 -11.61 15.25 -0.86
C ARG A 268 -11.89 15.68 -2.29
N ARG A 269 -12.81 16.62 -2.53
CA ARG A 269 -13.04 17.20 -3.86
C ARG A 269 -11.78 17.83 -4.45
N LEU A 270 -11.09 18.67 -3.69
CA LEU A 270 -9.84 19.29 -4.15
C LEU A 270 -8.77 18.24 -4.43
N ALA A 271 -8.64 17.22 -3.57
CA ALA A 271 -7.69 16.14 -3.75
C ALA A 271 -8.00 15.29 -5.00
N VAL A 272 -9.27 14.95 -5.25
CA VAL A 272 -9.69 14.21 -6.45
C VAL A 272 -9.46 15.02 -7.73
N GLU A 273 -9.75 16.33 -7.71
CA GLU A 273 -9.47 17.19 -8.88
C GLU A 273 -7.98 17.28 -9.18
N ALA A 274 -7.12 17.41 -8.17
CA ALA A 274 -5.68 17.34 -8.35
C ALA A 274 -5.23 15.95 -8.87
N GLN A 275 -5.84 14.88 -8.36
CA GLN A 275 -5.54 13.51 -8.74
C GLN A 275 -5.87 13.23 -10.22
N LYS A 276 -7.00 13.76 -10.71
CA LYS A 276 -7.45 13.65 -12.11
C LYS A 276 -6.49 14.28 -13.12
N LEU A 277 -5.50 15.08 -12.67
CA LEU A 277 -4.47 15.68 -13.51
C LEU A 277 -3.19 14.83 -13.60
N ILE A 278 -3.01 13.85 -12.72
CA ILE A 278 -1.81 13.01 -12.67
C ILE A 278 -1.82 12.02 -13.85
N PRO A 279 -0.80 11.99 -14.72
CA PRO A 279 -0.68 10.97 -15.76
C PRO A 279 -0.75 9.56 -15.15
N SER A 280 -1.47 8.63 -15.80
CA SER A 280 -1.88 7.29 -15.28
C SER A 280 -3.11 7.29 -14.37
N GLN A 281 -3.56 8.45 -13.90
CA GLN A 281 -4.74 8.61 -13.06
C GLN A 281 -5.75 9.60 -13.66
N ARG A 282 -5.59 10.00 -14.93
CA ARG A 282 -6.63 10.78 -15.61
C ARG A 282 -7.80 9.86 -15.92
N LEU A 283 -9.00 10.41 -16.01
CA LEU A 283 -10.20 9.63 -16.35
C LEU A 283 -10.01 8.84 -17.67
N ALA A 284 -9.38 9.44 -18.68
CA ALA A 284 -9.08 8.76 -19.95
C ALA A 284 -8.08 7.60 -19.80
N ASP A 285 -7.09 7.71 -18.90
CA ASP A 285 -6.13 6.64 -18.64
C ASP A 285 -6.82 5.47 -17.90
N LEU A 286 -7.68 5.79 -16.92
CA LEU A 286 -8.48 4.79 -16.23
C LEU A 286 -9.46 4.09 -17.18
N GLN A 287 -10.12 4.84 -18.06
CA GLN A 287 -11.02 4.26 -19.04
C GLN A 287 -10.27 3.34 -19.99
N ALA A 288 -9.11 3.77 -20.52
CA ALA A 288 -8.26 2.92 -21.35
C ALA A 288 -7.82 1.64 -20.61
N ALA A 289 -7.46 1.74 -19.33
CA ALA A 289 -7.13 0.57 -18.51
C ALA A 289 -8.32 -0.39 -18.32
N TYR A 290 -9.52 0.16 -18.16
CA TYR A 290 -10.74 -0.65 -18.05
C TYR A 290 -11.08 -1.34 -19.37
N ASP A 291 -10.98 -0.63 -20.49
CA ASP A 291 -11.24 -1.16 -21.84
C ASP A 291 -10.24 -2.28 -22.24
N LEU A 292 -9.03 -2.24 -21.66
CA LEU A 292 -8.03 -3.31 -21.76
C LEU A 292 -8.35 -4.53 -20.86
N ASN A 293 -9.48 -4.53 -20.16
CA ASN A 293 -9.90 -5.59 -19.23
C ASN A 293 -8.91 -5.82 -18.07
N LEU A 294 -8.26 -4.75 -17.58
CA LEU A 294 -7.31 -4.86 -16.47
C LEU A 294 -7.97 -4.95 -15.08
N ALA A 295 -9.29 -4.72 -15.00
CA ALA A 295 -10.02 -4.79 -13.75
C ALA A 295 -10.15 -6.25 -13.25
N PRO A 296 -9.82 -6.57 -11.98
CA PRO A 296 -9.92 -7.93 -11.46
C PRO A 296 -11.34 -8.52 -11.55
N ALA A 297 -11.43 -9.85 -11.53
CA ALA A 297 -12.72 -10.55 -11.51
C ALA A 297 -13.55 -10.18 -10.27
N GLN A 298 -14.80 -9.82 -10.53
CA GLN A 298 -15.76 -9.33 -9.55
C GLN A 298 -16.63 -10.46 -9.00
N ILE A 299 -17.19 -10.28 -7.80
CA ILE A 299 -18.31 -11.06 -7.29
C ILE A 299 -19.53 -10.19 -7.04
N LEU A 300 -20.72 -10.79 -7.09
CA LEU A 300 -21.97 -10.06 -6.87
C LEU A 300 -22.17 -9.76 -5.39
N PHE A 301 -22.03 -8.48 -5.03
CA PHE A 301 -22.12 -7.99 -3.66
C PHE A 301 -23.41 -8.40 -2.91
N PRO A 302 -24.63 -8.26 -3.49
CA PRO A 302 -25.85 -8.68 -2.80
C PRO A 302 -25.94 -10.19 -2.62
N GLN A 303 -25.48 -10.96 -3.61
CA GLN A 303 -25.47 -12.42 -3.53
C GLN A 303 -24.53 -12.90 -2.43
N ARG A 304 -23.38 -12.24 -2.26
CA ARG A 304 -22.42 -12.60 -1.21
C ARG A 304 -23.01 -12.41 0.19
N LEU A 305 -23.71 -11.31 0.43
CA LEU A 305 -24.41 -11.07 1.71
C LEU A 305 -25.51 -12.10 1.98
N LYS A 306 -26.29 -12.50 0.96
CA LYS A 306 -27.34 -13.52 1.08
C LYS A 306 -26.81 -14.95 1.33
N SER A 307 -25.52 -15.17 1.11
CA SER A 307 -24.88 -16.49 1.17
C SER A 307 -23.89 -16.58 2.33
N SER A 308 -24.16 -15.84 3.41
CA SER A 308 -23.40 -15.90 4.64
C SER A 308 -23.45 -17.28 5.29
N CYS A 309 -22.39 -17.64 6.01
CA CYS A 309 -22.36 -18.82 6.88
C CYS A 309 -22.95 -18.54 8.27
N TYR A 310 -23.29 -17.28 8.53
CA TYR A 310 -23.95 -16.82 9.75
C TYR A 310 -25.40 -16.40 9.47
N PRO A 311 -26.27 -16.39 10.48
CA PRO A 311 -27.63 -15.85 10.35
C PRO A 311 -27.69 -14.37 9.96
N LEU A 312 -26.60 -13.63 10.21
CA LEU A 312 -26.46 -12.20 9.93
C LEU A 312 -25.11 -12.00 9.24
N ALA A 313 -25.12 -11.37 8.06
CA ALA A 313 -23.90 -11.22 7.28
C ALA A 313 -22.93 -10.21 7.92
N LEU A 314 -21.63 -10.48 7.81
CA LEU A 314 -20.60 -9.64 8.41
C LEU A 314 -19.85 -8.83 7.37
N MET A 315 -19.87 -7.51 7.54
CA MET A 315 -19.02 -6.57 6.81
C MET A 315 -17.92 -6.07 7.74
N ALA A 316 -16.72 -6.64 7.62
CA ALA A 316 -15.58 -6.32 8.47
C ALA A 316 -14.79 -5.15 7.87
N GLU A 317 -14.57 -4.08 8.64
CA GLU A 317 -13.97 -2.83 8.18
C GLU A 317 -12.50 -2.71 8.61
N VAL A 318 -11.62 -2.49 7.63
CA VAL A 318 -10.21 -2.16 7.82
C VAL A 318 -10.07 -0.64 7.91
N LYS A 319 -9.62 -0.13 9.08
CA LYS A 319 -9.60 1.31 9.37
C LYS A 319 -8.47 1.74 10.32
N ARG A 320 -7.52 2.53 9.84
CA ARG A 320 -6.39 2.99 10.68
C ARG A 320 -6.73 4.14 11.63
N ALA A 321 -7.65 5.01 11.24
CA ALA A 321 -8.09 6.15 12.03
C ALA A 321 -9.57 6.51 11.78
N SER A 322 -10.13 7.38 12.60
CA SER A 322 -11.43 8.00 12.31
C SER A 322 -11.53 9.41 12.90
N PRO A 323 -12.40 10.29 12.35
CA PRO A 323 -12.56 11.65 12.88
C PRO A 323 -12.95 11.71 14.37
N SER A 324 -13.69 10.72 14.87
CA SER A 324 -14.19 10.72 16.25
C SER A 324 -13.26 10.06 17.26
N LYS A 325 -12.35 9.18 16.81
CA LYS A 325 -11.44 8.42 17.70
C LYS A 325 -9.96 8.75 17.48
N GLY A 326 -9.61 9.49 16.44
CA GLY A 326 -8.23 9.68 16.02
C GLY A 326 -7.61 8.38 15.49
N ILE A 327 -6.32 8.18 15.75
CA ILE A 327 -5.57 6.99 15.33
C ILE A 327 -6.02 5.77 16.15
N ILE A 328 -6.38 4.70 15.45
CA ILE A 328 -6.78 3.41 16.02
C ILE A 328 -5.62 2.41 15.92
N ALA A 329 -5.07 2.23 14.71
CA ALA A 329 -4.01 1.27 14.43
C ALA A 329 -3.20 1.69 13.19
N LEU A 330 -2.33 2.71 13.34
CA LEU A 330 -1.58 3.28 12.20
C LEU A 330 -0.67 2.27 11.50
N HIS A 331 -0.13 1.30 12.24
CA HIS A 331 0.77 0.28 11.71
C HIS A 331 0.03 -0.97 11.18
N ALA A 332 -1.31 -0.96 11.15
CA ALA A 332 -2.08 -2.09 10.67
C ALA A 332 -1.80 -2.38 9.18
N CYS A 333 -1.46 -3.63 8.89
CA CYS A 333 -1.30 -4.15 7.54
C CYS A 333 -2.69 -4.56 7.00
N ALA A 334 -3.28 -3.71 6.16
CA ALA A 334 -4.61 -3.92 5.58
C ALA A 334 -4.82 -5.31 4.95
N PRO A 335 -3.92 -5.82 4.07
CA PRO A 335 -4.12 -7.14 3.46
C PRO A 335 -4.03 -8.30 4.45
N ALA A 336 -3.23 -8.19 5.51
CA ALA A 336 -3.16 -9.22 6.56
C ALA A 336 -4.45 -9.25 7.39
N GLN A 337 -4.93 -8.06 7.78
CA GLN A 337 -6.19 -7.92 8.52
C GLN A 337 -7.39 -8.45 7.72
N ALA A 338 -7.43 -8.16 6.41
CA ALA A 338 -8.49 -8.65 5.53
C ALA A 338 -8.53 -10.19 5.44
N ARG A 339 -7.37 -10.86 5.40
CA ARG A 339 -7.30 -12.32 5.42
C ARG A 339 -7.78 -12.90 6.74
N GLU A 340 -7.40 -12.28 7.85
CA GLU A 340 -7.88 -12.66 9.18
C GLU A 340 -9.42 -12.57 9.25
N TYR A 341 -9.99 -11.46 8.75
CA TYR A 341 -11.43 -11.24 8.70
C TYR A 341 -12.14 -12.24 7.79
N ALA A 342 -11.58 -12.51 6.61
CA ALA A 342 -12.12 -13.50 5.68
C ALA A 342 -12.17 -14.90 6.32
N LEU A 343 -11.08 -15.33 6.97
CA LEU A 343 -11.02 -16.64 7.65
C LEU A 343 -11.88 -16.72 8.92
N ALA A 344 -12.17 -15.58 9.55
CA ALA A 344 -13.14 -15.47 10.63
C ALA A 344 -14.60 -15.53 10.14
N GLY A 345 -14.83 -15.49 8.82
CA GLY A 345 -16.15 -15.61 8.20
C GLY A 345 -16.81 -14.28 7.84
N ALA A 346 -16.03 -13.23 7.60
CA ALA A 346 -16.55 -12.01 6.99
C ALA A 346 -17.07 -12.29 5.57
N ASP A 347 -18.23 -11.72 5.24
CA ASP A 347 -18.85 -11.77 3.91
C ASP A 347 -18.38 -10.60 3.03
N VAL A 348 -18.00 -9.49 3.68
CA VAL A 348 -17.50 -8.28 3.02
C VAL A 348 -16.31 -7.76 3.79
N ILE A 349 -15.26 -7.35 3.08
CA ILE A 349 -14.18 -6.53 3.61
C ILE A 349 -14.42 -5.09 3.16
N SER A 350 -14.77 -4.22 4.09
CA SER A 350 -14.88 -2.78 3.88
C SER A 350 -13.51 -2.15 4.07
N VAL A 351 -12.99 -1.44 3.06
CA VAL A 351 -11.68 -0.81 3.10
C VAL A 351 -11.85 0.70 3.01
N LEU A 352 -11.37 1.41 4.04
CA LEU A 352 -11.29 2.87 4.00
C LEU A 352 -10.16 3.28 3.04
N THR A 353 -10.50 4.12 2.06
CA THR A 353 -9.52 4.62 1.07
C THR A 353 -9.26 6.12 1.20
N GLU A 354 -9.91 6.79 2.14
CA GLU A 354 -9.74 8.22 2.41
C GLU A 354 -8.43 8.46 3.20
N PRO A 355 -7.49 9.27 2.67
CA PRO A 355 -6.14 9.38 3.22
C PRO A 355 -6.00 10.30 4.43
N GLU A 356 -6.80 11.36 4.56
CA GLU A 356 -6.53 12.42 5.52
C GLU A 356 -7.10 12.10 6.91
N TRP A 357 -8.35 11.70 7.01
CA TRP A 357 -9.03 11.41 8.28
C TRP A 357 -9.03 9.93 8.65
N PHE A 358 -9.07 9.03 7.67
CA PHE A 358 -9.12 7.59 7.92
C PHE A 358 -7.76 6.88 7.75
N LYS A 359 -6.75 7.59 7.20
CA LYS A 359 -5.41 7.08 6.90
C LYS A 359 -5.44 5.80 6.04
N GLY A 360 -6.39 5.77 5.10
CA GLY A 360 -6.53 4.73 4.08
C GLY A 360 -5.94 5.16 2.74
N SER A 361 -5.96 4.26 1.76
CA SER A 361 -5.51 4.55 0.41
C SER A 361 -6.16 3.64 -0.62
N ILE A 362 -6.17 4.05 -1.89
CA ILE A 362 -6.59 3.17 -2.99
C ILE A 362 -5.68 1.93 -3.11
N GLU A 363 -4.43 2.04 -2.68
CA GLU A 363 -3.50 0.91 -2.70
C GLU A 363 -3.82 -0.12 -1.61
N ASP A 364 -4.35 0.31 -0.46
CA ASP A 364 -4.88 -0.63 0.53
C ASP A 364 -6.01 -1.49 -0.06
N LEU A 365 -6.90 -0.90 -0.86
CA LEU A 365 -7.97 -1.62 -1.54
C LEU A 365 -7.40 -2.65 -2.53
N ARG A 366 -6.41 -2.25 -3.34
CA ARG A 366 -5.74 -3.14 -4.30
C ARG A 366 -5.04 -4.30 -3.61
N MET A 367 -4.27 -4.02 -2.56
CA MET A 367 -3.54 -5.04 -1.81
C MET A 367 -4.47 -5.98 -1.03
N VAL A 368 -5.57 -5.45 -0.45
CA VAL A 368 -6.63 -6.27 0.16
C VAL A 368 -7.27 -7.18 -0.89
N ARG A 369 -7.61 -6.66 -2.07
CA ARG A 369 -8.16 -7.52 -3.11
C ARG A 369 -7.17 -8.60 -3.50
N GLN A 370 -5.91 -8.27 -3.74
CA GLN A 370 -4.87 -9.24 -4.11
C GLN A 370 -4.64 -10.31 -3.03
N SER A 371 -4.69 -9.96 -1.73
CA SER A 371 -4.48 -10.93 -0.65
C SER A 371 -5.60 -11.97 -0.52
N LEU A 372 -6.77 -11.69 -1.09
CA LEU A 372 -7.94 -12.57 -1.14
C LEU A 372 -8.04 -13.37 -2.44
N GLU A 373 -7.08 -13.23 -3.37
CA GLU A 373 -7.08 -13.99 -4.63
C GLU A 373 -6.93 -15.50 -4.40
N GLY A 374 -7.66 -16.28 -5.19
CA GLY A 374 -7.69 -17.74 -5.11
C GLY A 374 -8.50 -18.31 -3.95
N MET A 375 -8.92 -17.51 -2.96
CA MET A 375 -9.73 -18.01 -1.85
C MET A 375 -11.13 -18.42 -2.36
N PRO A 376 -11.56 -19.68 -2.18
CA PRO A 376 -12.92 -20.08 -2.48
C PRO A 376 -13.88 -19.31 -1.57
N ASN A 377 -15.00 -18.83 -2.13
CA ASN A 377 -15.98 -18.02 -1.42
C ASN A 377 -15.40 -16.76 -0.76
N ARG A 378 -14.37 -16.13 -1.35
CA ARG A 378 -13.80 -14.87 -0.83
C ARG A 378 -14.90 -13.83 -0.50
N PRO A 379 -14.69 -12.99 0.53
CA PRO A 379 -15.58 -11.86 0.77
C PRO A 379 -15.57 -10.88 -0.40
N ALA A 380 -16.66 -10.11 -0.50
CA ALA A 380 -16.74 -8.97 -1.39
C ALA A 380 -15.87 -7.82 -0.84
N VAL A 381 -15.26 -7.04 -1.71
CA VAL A 381 -14.45 -5.88 -1.30
C VAL A 381 -15.27 -4.61 -1.53
N LEU A 382 -15.55 -3.88 -0.46
CA LEU A 382 -16.26 -2.60 -0.49
C LEU A 382 -15.27 -1.45 -0.34
N ARG A 383 -15.22 -0.54 -1.34
CA ARG A 383 -14.54 0.75 -1.17
C ARG A 383 -15.40 1.67 -0.32
N LYS A 384 -14.93 1.97 0.89
CA LYS A 384 -15.58 2.90 1.82
C LYS A 384 -14.90 4.27 1.71
N GLU A 385 -15.54 5.20 1.03
CA GLU A 385 -15.07 6.57 0.83
C GLU A 385 -16.25 7.54 0.62
N PHE A 386 -15.97 8.83 0.62
CA PHE A 386 -16.87 9.90 0.17
C PHE A 386 -16.81 10.01 -1.36
N ILE A 387 -17.68 9.25 -2.06
CA ILE A 387 -17.73 9.21 -3.52
C ILE A 387 -18.71 10.25 -4.08
N PHE A 388 -18.23 11.10 -4.97
CA PHE A 388 -19.01 12.16 -5.63
C PHE A 388 -18.71 12.31 -7.13
N ASP A 389 -17.74 11.57 -7.67
CA ASP A 389 -17.36 11.59 -9.08
C ASP A 389 -17.29 10.15 -9.64
N GLU A 390 -17.73 9.95 -10.89
CA GLU A 390 -17.62 8.68 -11.62
C GLU A 390 -16.16 8.20 -11.72
N TYR A 391 -15.21 9.14 -11.73
CA TYR A 391 -13.78 8.90 -11.61
C TYR A 391 -13.43 7.97 -10.44
N GLN A 392 -13.95 8.25 -9.24
CA GLN A 392 -13.68 7.45 -8.05
C GLN A 392 -14.27 6.04 -8.17
N ILE A 393 -15.42 5.89 -8.85
CA ILE A 393 -16.04 4.59 -9.06
C ILE A 393 -15.22 3.75 -10.04
N LEU A 394 -14.76 4.35 -11.15
CA LEU A 394 -13.92 3.66 -12.12
C LEU A 394 -12.57 3.24 -11.52
N GLU A 395 -11.95 4.14 -10.75
CA GLU A 395 -10.74 3.85 -10.00
C GLU A 395 -10.95 2.69 -9.01
N ALA A 396 -12.10 2.66 -8.31
CA ALA A 396 -12.43 1.55 -7.40
C ALA A 396 -12.53 0.22 -8.15
N ARG A 397 -13.21 0.22 -9.31
CA ARG A 397 -13.38 -0.99 -10.13
C ARG A 397 -12.04 -1.56 -10.57
N LEU A 398 -11.12 -0.71 -11.01
CA LEU A 398 -9.76 -1.08 -11.43
C LEU A 398 -8.88 -1.53 -10.25
N ALA A 399 -9.06 -0.96 -9.07
CA ALA A 399 -8.41 -1.41 -7.85
C ALA A 399 -9.00 -2.73 -7.31
N GLY A 400 -10.12 -3.20 -7.86
CA GLY A 400 -10.71 -4.51 -7.55
C GLY A 400 -11.80 -4.48 -6.49
N ALA A 401 -12.45 -3.34 -6.27
CA ALA A 401 -13.69 -3.30 -5.50
C ALA A 401 -14.81 -4.08 -6.21
N ASP A 402 -15.62 -4.78 -5.42
CA ASP A 402 -16.86 -5.42 -5.84
C ASP A 402 -18.08 -4.51 -5.60
N SER A 403 -17.94 -3.51 -4.72
CA SER A 403 -18.95 -2.51 -4.40
C SER A 403 -18.31 -1.20 -3.92
N VAL A 404 -19.10 -0.13 -3.91
CA VAL A 404 -18.72 1.22 -3.47
C VAL A 404 -19.79 1.80 -2.55
N LEU A 405 -19.39 2.71 -1.65
CA LEU A 405 -20.31 3.46 -0.80
C LEU A 405 -20.86 4.70 -1.53
N LEU A 406 -22.17 4.91 -1.50
CA LEU A 406 -22.81 6.17 -1.90
C LEU A 406 -23.61 6.74 -0.73
N ILE A 407 -23.37 7.99 -0.36
CA ILE A 407 -23.96 8.60 0.85
C ILE A 407 -25.06 9.59 0.45
N VAL A 408 -26.31 9.30 0.79
CA VAL A 408 -27.46 10.14 0.39
C VAL A 408 -27.33 11.57 0.95
N LYS A 409 -26.86 11.71 2.20
CA LYS A 409 -26.68 13.02 2.84
C LYS A 409 -25.73 13.96 2.07
N MET A 410 -24.81 13.41 1.28
CA MET A 410 -23.75 14.16 0.59
C MET A 410 -24.10 14.51 -0.87
N LEU A 411 -25.05 13.78 -1.47
CA LEU A 411 -25.35 13.83 -2.89
C LEU A 411 -26.79 14.28 -3.10
N ASP A 412 -27.02 15.24 -3.99
CA ASP A 412 -28.39 15.46 -4.47
C ASP A 412 -28.89 14.24 -5.25
N GLU A 413 -30.21 14.09 -5.33
CA GLU A 413 -30.85 12.91 -5.92
C GLU A 413 -30.41 12.65 -7.38
N SER A 414 -30.17 13.72 -8.16
CA SER A 414 -29.76 13.59 -9.55
C SER A 414 -28.34 13.04 -9.68
N HIS A 415 -27.41 13.54 -8.88
CA HIS A 415 -26.05 13.04 -8.83
C HIS A 415 -25.97 11.63 -8.22
N LEU A 416 -26.73 11.37 -7.15
CA LEU A 416 -26.82 10.03 -6.55
C LEU A 416 -27.27 9.01 -7.60
N LYS A 417 -28.33 9.32 -8.35
CA LYS A 417 -28.85 8.45 -9.42
C LYS A 417 -27.80 8.19 -10.50
N ARG A 418 -27.12 9.25 -10.97
CA ARG A 418 -26.04 9.12 -11.97
C ARG A 418 -24.93 8.18 -11.50
N LEU A 419 -24.43 8.37 -10.28
CA LEU A 419 -23.36 7.56 -9.71
C LEU A 419 -23.80 6.12 -9.46
N TYR A 420 -25.03 5.91 -9.00
CA TYR A 420 -25.62 4.59 -8.81
C TYR A 420 -25.72 3.82 -10.13
N GLU A 421 -26.26 4.44 -11.19
CA GLU A 421 -26.36 3.84 -12.52
C GLU A 421 -24.98 3.58 -13.15
N TYR A 422 -24.01 4.50 -12.97
CA TYR A 422 -22.64 4.29 -13.44
C TYR A 422 -21.97 3.10 -12.74
N SER A 423 -22.12 2.98 -11.41
CA SER A 423 -21.58 1.84 -10.66
C SER A 423 -22.15 0.51 -11.15
N ARG A 424 -23.47 0.44 -11.37
CA ARG A 424 -24.14 -0.76 -11.88
C ARG A 424 -23.71 -1.12 -13.30
N ARG A 425 -23.46 -0.14 -14.18
CA ARG A 425 -22.89 -0.39 -15.51
C ARG A 425 -21.52 -1.05 -15.45
N LEU A 426 -20.73 -0.77 -14.41
CA LEU A 426 -19.43 -1.42 -14.15
C LEU A 426 -19.56 -2.77 -13.40
N GLY A 427 -20.79 -3.22 -13.15
CA GLY A 427 -21.11 -4.48 -12.44
C GLY A 427 -21.17 -4.35 -10.92
N MET A 428 -20.95 -3.16 -10.35
CA MET A 428 -20.93 -2.95 -8.89
C MET A 428 -22.30 -2.47 -8.41
N GLU A 429 -22.95 -3.23 -7.53
CA GLU A 429 -24.12 -2.75 -6.79
C GLU A 429 -23.65 -1.92 -5.59
N PRO A 430 -23.97 -0.61 -5.50
CA PRO A 430 -23.52 0.23 -4.39
C PRO A 430 -24.17 -0.14 -3.06
N LEU A 431 -23.44 0.09 -1.97
CA LEU A 431 -24.03 0.27 -0.65
C LEU A 431 -24.50 1.72 -0.53
N VAL A 432 -25.82 1.93 -0.53
CA VAL A 432 -26.41 3.27 -0.38
C VAL A 432 -26.63 3.58 1.10
N GLU A 433 -25.89 4.55 1.64
CA GLU A 433 -25.91 4.92 3.05
C GLU A 433 -26.95 5.99 3.37
N VAL A 434 -27.76 5.72 4.40
CA VAL A 434 -28.83 6.57 4.92
C VAL A 434 -28.75 6.70 6.44
N ASN A 435 -29.31 7.77 7.00
CA ASN A 435 -29.38 7.98 8.45
C ASN A 435 -30.80 8.30 8.96
N ASN A 436 -31.75 8.64 8.08
CA ASN A 436 -33.11 9.01 8.47
C ASN A 436 -34.18 8.57 7.44
N ILE A 437 -35.46 8.80 7.78
CA ILE A 437 -36.63 8.40 6.99
C ILE A 437 -36.60 9.01 5.58
N SER A 438 -36.22 10.30 5.46
CA SER A 438 -36.17 10.98 4.17
C SER A 438 -35.13 10.34 3.25
N GLU A 439 -33.94 10.07 3.79
CA GLU A 439 -32.85 9.43 3.05
C GLU A 439 -33.19 7.98 2.67
N MET A 440 -33.84 7.23 3.57
CA MET A 440 -34.35 5.88 3.29
C MET A 440 -35.35 5.91 2.13
N SER A 441 -36.28 6.87 2.11
CA SER A 441 -37.24 7.00 1.01
C SER A 441 -36.57 7.29 -0.33
N ILE A 442 -35.51 8.12 -0.34
CA ILE A 442 -34.71 8.38 -1.55
C ILE A 442 -34.03 7.10 -2.02
N ALA A 443 -33.38 6.35 -1.12
CA ALA A 443 -32.69 5.11 -1.45
C ALA A 443 -33.65 4.01 -1.96
N THR A 444 -34.84 3.89 -1.37
CA THR A 444 -35.89 2.98 -1.86
C THR A 444 -36.42 3.40 -3.23
N THR A 445 -36.66 4.70 -3.45
CA THR A 445 -37.12 5.22 -4.75
C THR A 445 -36.08 5.05 -5.85
N LEU A 446 -34.80 5.17 -5.51
CA LEU A 446 -33.67 4.87 -6.39
C LEU A 446 -33.64 3.40 -6.83
N GLY A 447 -34.25 2.49 -6.05
CA GLY A 447 -34.23 1.05 -6.27
C GLY A 447 -32.93 0.39 -5.80
N ALA A 448 -32.30 0.95 -4.75
CA ALA A 448 -31.07 0.40 -4.19
C ALA A 448 -31.29 -1.01 -3.64
N SER A 449 -30.49 -1.99 -4.08
CA SER A 449 -30.62 -3.38 -3.62
C SER A 449 -29.95 -3.61 -2.26
N VAL A 450 -28.98 -2.75 -1.89
CA VAL A 450 -28.30 -2.80 -0.60
C VAL A 450 -28.27 -1.40 0.02
N ILE A 451 -28.89 -1.27 1.18
CA ILE A 451 -28.99 -0.01 1.92
C ILE A 451 -28.29 -0.17 3.27
N GLY A 452 -27.39 0.76 3.58
CA GLY A 452 -26.68 0.82 4.85
C GLY A 452 -27.28 1.90 5.75
N VAL A 453 -27.78 1.54 6.92
CA VAL A 453 -28.25 2.51 7.91
C VAL A 453 -27.10 2.88 8.83
N ASN A 454 -26.62 4.11 8.74
CA ASN A 454 -25.58 4.62 9.62
C ASN A 454 -26.20 5.07 10.95
N ASN A 455 -25.97 4.30 12.02
CA ASN A 455 -26.43 4.64 13.36
C ASN A 455 -25.66 5.83 13.97
N ARG A 456 -24.56 6.24 13.35
CA ARG A 456 -23.82 7.45 13.72
C ARG A 456 -24.30 8.61 12.87
N ASN A 457 -24.80 9.66 13.51
CA ASN A 457 -25.15 10.89 12.81
C ASN A 457 -23.87 11.56 12.27
N LEU A 458 -23.81 11.80 10.97
CA LEU A 458 -22.62 12.34 10.29
C LEU A 458 -22.36 13.82 10.55
N THR A 459 -23.29 14.55 11.18
CA THR A 459 -23.11 15.97 11.52
C THR A 459 -22.51 16.17 12.92
N ASN A 460 -22.98 15.40 13.92
CA ASN A 460 -22.59 15.55 15.33
C ASN A 460 -21.89 14.31 15.93
N PHE A 461 -21.81 13.19 15.19
CA PHE A 461 -21.22 11.90 15.56
C PHE A 461 -21.85 11.15 16.73
N GLU A 462 -23.02 11.57 17.21
CA GLU A 462 -23.80 10.81 18.18
C GLU A 462 -24.26 9.47 17.56
N VAL A 463 -24.27 8.43 18.38
CA VAL A 463 -24.63 7.07 17.95
C VAL A 463 -25.98 6.72 18.57
N ASP A 464 -26.96 6.42 17.71
CA ASP A 464 -28.27 5.92 18.09
C ASP A 464 -28.54 4.60 17.36
N LEU A 465 -28.38 3.49 18.09
CA LEU A 465 -28.56 2.12 17.58
C LEU A 465 -30.01 1.81 17.22
N ASP A 466 -30.99 2.57 17.73
CA ASP A 466 -32.40 2.39 17.39
C ASP A 466 -32.73 2.95 15.99
N THR A 467 -31.83 3.74 15.39
CA THR A 467 -32.00 4.29 14.04
C THR A 467 -32.27 3.19 13.02
N THR A 468 -31.47 2.12 13.03
CA THR A 468 -31.68 0.98 12.13
C THR A 468 -33.06 0.38 12.35
N THR A 469 -33.41 0.04 13.59
CA THR A 469 -34.71 -0.57 13.95
C THR A 469 -35.89 0.27 13.48
N ARG A 470 -35.83 1.60 13.62
CA ARG A 470 -36.90 2.52 13.16
C ARG A 470 -37.07 2.51 11.64
N LEU A 471 -35.97 2.36 10.89
CA LEU A 471 -36.01 2.37 9.41
C LEU A 471 -36.35 1.01 8.80
N MET A 472 -36.25 -0.09 9.56
CA MET A 472 -36.60 -1.43 9.08
C MET A 472 -38.05 -1.55 8.59
N GLY A 473 -38.98 -0.75 9.11
CA GLY A 473 -40.37 -0.72 8.64
C GLY A 473 -40.54 -0.24 7.18
N MET A 474 -39.50 0.38 6.60
CA MET A 474 -39.47 0.84 5.21
C MET A 474 -38.72 -0.12 4.27
N LYS A 475 -38.20 -1.24 4.78
CA LYS A 475 -37.50 -2.27 4.00
C LYS A 475 -38.49 -2.95 3.04
N THR A 476 -38.09 -3.13 1.79
CA THR A 476 -38.77 -3.99 0.80
C THR A 476 -38.19 -5.40 0.81
N GLU A 477 -38.96 -6.41 0.40
CA GLU A 477 -38.54 -7.83 0.49
C GLU A 477 -37.21 -8.13 -0.23
N ASP A 478 -36.95 -7.47 -1.36
CA ASP A 478 -35.74 -7.69 -2.16
C ASP A 478 -34.50 -6.92 -1.68
N THR A 479 -34.68 -5.97 -0.75
CA THR A 479 -33.62 -5.05 -0.31
C THR A 479 -32.89 -5.62 0.90
N ILE A 480 -31.56 -5.64 0.80
CA ILE A 480 -30.68 -6.00 1.91
C ILE A 480 -30.43 -4.73 2.74
N VAL A 481 -30.72 -4.78 4.04
CA VAL A 481 -30.44 -3.68 4.97
C VAL A 481 -29.29 -4.05 5.90
N ALA A 482 -28.27 -3.20 5.92
CA ALA A 482 -27.08 -3.34 6.77
C ALA A 482 -27.06 -2.30 7.88
N ALA A 483 -26.89 -2.70 9.14
CA ALA A 483 -26.66 -1.77 10.24
C ALA A 483 -25.18 -1.35 10.28
N LEU A 484 -24.91 -0.05 10.23
CA LEU A 484 -23.55 0.50 10.22
C LEU A 484 -23.28 1.31 11.49
N SER A 485 -22.02 1.29 11.95
CA SER A 485 -21.52 2.06 13.10
C SER A 485 -22.10 1.66 14.47
N GLY A 486 -21.32 1.84 15.52
CA GLY A 486 -21.79 1.76 16.91
C GLY A 486 -21.89 0.35 17.50
N ILE A 487 -21.65 -0.69 16.70
CA ILE A 487 -21.74 -2.09 17.13
C ILE A 487 -20.47 -2.47 17.88
N SER A 488 -20.63 -2.80 19.17
CA SER A 488 -19.53 -3.03 20.10
C SER A 488 -19.47 -4.47 20.59
N GLY A 489 -20.58 -5.21 20.58
CA GLY A 489 -20.60 -6.60 21.01
C GLY A 489 -21.88 -7.37 20.70
N PRO A 490 -21.99 -8.61 21.18
CA PRO A 490 -23.07 -9.55 20.84
C PRO A 490 -24.48 -9.03 21.18
N ASN A 491 -24.62 -8.26 22.25
CA ASN A 491 -25.90 -7.71 22.68
C ASN A 491 -26.49 -6.73 21.63
N ASP A 492 -25.64 -5.94 20.99
CA ASP A 492 -26.05 -4.99 19.94
C ASP A 492 -26.57 -5.75 18.71
N VAL A 493 -25.92 -6.86 18.37
CA VAL A 493 -26.27 -7.69 17.21
C VAL A 493 -27.58 -8.45 17.40
N GLU A 494 -27.87 -8.91 18.61
CA GLU A 494 -29.11 -9.65 18.89
C GLU A 494 -30.36 -8.77 18.67
N ALA A 495 -30.27 -7.46 18.94
CA ALA A 495 -31.34 -6.52 18.65
C ALA A 495 -31.60 -6.40 17.13
N TYR A 496 -30.53 -6.36 16.32
CA TYR A 496 -30.64 -6.29 14.86
C TYR A 496 -31.17 -7.60 14.25
N ARG A 497 -30.74 -8.75 14.79
CA ARG A 497 -31.25 -10.06 14.38
C ARG A 497 -32.78 -10.13 14.57
N LYS A 498 -33.29 -9.70 15.73
CA LYS A 498 -34.73 -9.65 16.00
C LYS A 498 -35.50 -8.68 15.10
N SER A 499 -34.83 -7.64 14.64
CA SER A 499 -35.43 -6.59 13.79
C SER A 499 -35.39 -6.93 12.29
N GLY A 500 -34.83 -8.08 11.91
CA GLY A 500 -34.77 -8.53 10.50
C GLY A 500 -33.71 -7.83 9.65
N VAL A 501 -32.70 -7.24 10.29
CA VAL A 501 -31.51 -6.69 9.62
C VAL A 501 -30.75 -7.85 8.96
N ASP A 502 -30.21 -7.64 7.77
CA ASP A 502 -29.57 -8.70 6.97
C ASP A 502 -28.05 -8.75 7.17
N ALA A 503 -27.43 -7.59 7.47
CA ALA A 503 -25.99 -7.48 7.63
C ALA A 503 -25.57 -6.45 8.70
N VAL A 504 -24.34 -6.58 9.21
CA VAL A 504 -23.73 -5.60 10.13
C VAL A 504 -22.35 -5.19 9.65
N LEU A 505 -22.04 -3.89 9.75
CA LEU A 505 -20.70 -3.36 9.46
C LEU A 505 -19.98 -3.00 10.76
N ILE A 506 -18.84 -3.64 10.97
CA ILE A 506 -18.07 -3.54 12.21
C ILE A 506 -16.62 -3.23 11.87
N GLY A 507 -16.06 -2.21 12.52
CA GLY A 507 -14.65 -1.83 12.36
C GLY A 507 -13.90 -1.80 13.68
N GLU A 508 -14.19 -0.80 14.52
CA GLU A 508 -13.39 -0.54 15.73
C GLU A 508 -13.32 -1.74 16.69
N ALA A 509 -14.43 -2.44 16.92
CA ALA A 509 -14.47 -3.58 17.82
C ALA A 509 -13.62 -4.75 17.29
N LEU A 510 -13.68 -5.03 15.98
CA LEU A 510 -12.87 -6.07 15.34
C LEU A 510 -11.38 -5.73 15.37
N MET A 511 -11.02 -4.47 15.15
CA MET A 511 -9.61 -4.04 15.17
C MET A 511 -8.97 -4.08 16.56
N ARG A 512 -9.77 -4.07 17.63
CA ARG A 512 -9.30 -4.20 19.01
C ARG A 512 -9.33 -5.64 19.52
N ALA A 513 -9.94 -6.57 18.77
CA ALA A 513 -10.05 -7.96 19.18
C ALA A 513 -8.66 -8.62 19.24
N LYS A 514 -8.39 -9.35 20.33
CA LYS A 514 -7.15 -10.15 20.46
C LYS A 514 -7.20 -11.44 19.64
N ASP A 515 -8.42 -11.98 19.50
CA ASP A 515 -8.73 -13.17 18.71
C ASP A 515 -9.98 -12.85 17.90
N THR A 516 -9.77 -12.52 16.62
CA THR A 516 -10.85 -12.09 15.75
C THR A 516 -11.86 -13.20 15.47
N ALA A 517 -11.40 -14.43 15.26
CA ALA A 517 -12.27 -15.55 14.94
C ALA A 517 -13.21 -15.85 16.10
N ARG A 518 -12.67 -15.87 17.33
CA ARG A 518 -13.48 -16.02 18.53
C ARG A 518 -14.46 -14.86 18.72
N PHE A 519 -14.02 -13.62 18.53
CA PHE A 519 -14.88 -12.45 18.66
C PHE A 519 -16.05 -12.49 17.66
N VAL A 520 -15.81 -12.87 16.40
CA VAL A 520 -16.87 -13.03 15.40
C VAL A 520 -17.85 -14.14 15.79
N GLN A 521 -17.38 -15.26 16.35
CA GLN A 521 -18.26 -16.33 16.84
C GLN A 521 -19.11 -15.89 18.04
N GLU A 522 -18.54 -15.16 18.98
CA GLU A 522 -19.28 -14.60 20.12
C GLU A 522 -20.35 -13.61 19.64
N LEU A 523 -20.05 -12.86 18.59
CA LEU A 523 -20.93 -11.84 18.01
C LEU A 523 -22.08 -12.43 17.17
N LEU A 524 -21.80 -13.39 16.29
CA LEU A 524 -22.74 -13.89 15.28
C LEU A 524 -23.26 -15.30 15.58
N GLY A 525 -22.71 -15.98 16.59
CA GLY A 525 -22.99 -17.38 16.91
C GLY A 525 -22.04 -18.35 16.22
N SER A 526 -22.38 -19.63 16.20
CA SER A 526 -21.58 -20.63 15.51
C SER A 526 -21.84 -20.62 14.00
N PRO A 527 -20.80 -20.73 13.15
CA PRO A 527 -20.98 -20.84 11.71
C PRO A 527 -21.74 -22.14 11.39
N GLN A 528 -22.71 -22.07 10.48
CA GLN A 528 -23.46 -23.25 10.05
C GLN A 528 -22.62 -24.09 9.08
N GLY A 529 -22.45 -25.39 9.36
CA GLY A 529 -21.81 -26.33 8.45
C GLY A 529 -20.27 -26.34 8.42
N PHE A 530 -19.61 -25.87 9.49
CA PHE A 530 -18.15 -25.95 9.63
C PHE A 530 -17.75 -27.09 10.58
N ASP A 531 -17.37 -28.25 10.03
CA ASP A 531 -16.64 -29.28 10.76
C ASP A 531 -15.25 -29.44 10.12
N ARG A 532 -14.21 -28.96 10.82
CA ARG A 532 -12.81 -29.06 10.36
C ARG A 532 -12.22 -30.37 10.91
N GLN A 533 -12.24 -31.43 10.11
CA GLN A 533 -11.45 -32.62 10.41
C GLN A 533 -10.03 -32.47 9.85
N LYS A 534 -9.03 -32.64 10.73
CA LYS A 534 -7.61 -32.67 10.36
C LYS A 534 -7.36 -33.94 9.54
N GLY A 535 -7.00 -33.80 8.27
CA GLY A 535 -6.68 -34.93 7.39
C GLY A 535 -5.27 -35.48 7.62
N ASP A 536 -5.09 -36.79 7.46
CA ASP A 536 -3.78 -37.47 7.57
C ASP A 536 -2.75 -36.91 6.59
N VAL A 537 -1.45 -37.02 6.90
CA VAL A 537 -0.37 -36.64 5.98
C VAL A 537 -0.46 -37.48 4.69
N LEU A 538 -0.40 -36.80 3.54
CA LEU A 538 -0.37 -37.46 2.22
C LEU A 538 1.01 -38.03 1.94
N VAL A 539 1.05 -39.18 1.27
CA VAL A 539 2.30 -39.86 0.95
C VAL A 539 2.44 -39.97 -0.57
N LYS A 540 3.52 -39.36 -1.09
CA LYS A 540 3.91 -39.44 -2.50
C LYS A 540 5.15 -40.31 -2.67
N ILE A 541 5.06 -41.26 -3.60
CA ILE A 541 6.18 -42.09 -4.04
C ILE A 541 6.62 -41.62 -5.42
N CYS A 542 7.81 -41.02 -5.53
CA CYS A 542 8.30 -40.36 -6.73
C CYS A 542 9.38 -41.16 -7.46
N GLY A 543 9.35 -41.11 -8.79
CA GLY A 543 10.28 -41.83 -9.64
C GLY A 543 9.93 -43.31 -9.75
N THR A 544 8.64 -43.63 -9.76
CA THR A 544 8.13 -44.98 -9.96
C THR A 544 8.37 -45.43 -11.40
N GLN A 545 9.11 -46.52 -11.59
CA GLN A 545 9.57 -46.95 -12.91
C GLN A 545 8.86 -48.19 -13.45
N THR A 546 8.08 -48.90 -12.63
CA THR A 546 7.35 -50.10 -13.07
C THR A 546 5.90 -50.12 -12.56
N PRO A 547 4.98 -50.78 -13.28
CA PRO A 547 3.59 -50.95 -12.84
C PRO A 547 3.48 -51.70 -11.50
N GLU A 548 4.34 -52.69 -11.24
CA GLU A 548 4.33 -53.48 -10.00
C GLU A 548 4.73 -52.63 -8.79
N ALA A 549 5.70 -51.72 -8.96
CA ALA A 549 6.07 -50.78 -7.91
C ALA A 549 4.95 -49.78 -7.61
N ALA A 550 4.23 -49.33 -8.65
CA ALA A 550 3.05 -48.48 -8.49
C ALA A 550 1.95 -49.20 -7.71
N GLU A 551 1.61 -50.43 -8.12
CA GLU A 551 0.60 -51.25 -7.44
C GLU A 551 0.97 -51.50 -5.97
N ALA A 552 2.21 -51.88 -5.70
CA ALA A 552 2.68 -52.14 -4.35
C ALA A 552 2.62 -50.89 -3.45
N ALA A 553 2.93 -49.70 -3.99
CA ALA A 553 2.79 -48.43 -3.29
C ALA A 553 1.33 -48.10 -2.99
N ILE A 554 0.41 -48.33 -3.94
CA ILE A 554 -1.03 -48.09 -3.76
C ILE A 554 -1.61 -49.02 -2.69
N GLN A 555 -1.30 -50.31 -2.75
CA GLN A 555 -1.74 -51.30 -1.76
C GLN A 555 -1.22 -50.98 -0.35
N ALA A 556 -0.04 -50.36 -0.26
CA ALA A 556 0.54 -49.89 0.99
C ALA A 556 -0.08 -48.58 1.51
N GLY A 557 -0.90 -47.89 0.69
CA GLY A 557 -1.63 -46.68 1.09
C GLY A 557 -1.04 -45.36 0.60
N ALA A 558 -0.17 -45.37 -0.42
CA ALA A 558 0.28 -44.14 -1.09
C ALA A 558 -0.90 -43.34 -1.66
N ASP A 559 -0.85 -42.02 -1.53
CA ASP A 559 -1.86 -41.10 -2.08
C ASP A 559 -1.50 -40.66 -3.50
N LEU A 560 -0.19 -40.52 -3.79
CA LEU A 560 0.31 -39.99 -5.04
C LEU A 560 1.44 -40.87 -5.60
N ILE A 561 1.36 -41.19 -6.89
CA ILE A 561 2.38 -41.96 -7.61
C ILE A 561 3.03 -41.05 -8.65
N GLY A 562 4.31 -40.72 -8.45
CA GLY A 562 5.08 -39.84 -9.32
C GLY A 562 5.91 -40.58 -10.36
N ILE A 563 5.72 -40.26 -11.63
CA ILE A 563 6.55 -40.71 -12.75
C ILE A 563 7.39 -39.56 -13.31
N ILE A 564 8.67 -39.80 -13.59
CA ILE A 564 9.58 -38.78 -14.11
C ILE A 564 9.59 -38.84 -15.63
N LEU A 565 9.09 -37.78 -16.26
CA LEU A 565 8.98 -37.66 -17.72
C LEU A 565 10.10 -36.79 -18.32
N VAL A 566 11.21 -36.66 -17.59
CA VAL A 566 12.40 -35.90 -17.97
C VAL A 566 13.46 -36.84 -18.53
N GLU A 567 13.69 -36.77 -19.84
CA GLU A 567 14.70 -37.57 -20.53
C GLU A 567 16.11 -37.32 -19.94
N GLY A 568 16.94 -38.36 -19.93
CA GLY A 568 18.31 -38.30 -19.41
C GLY A 568 18.44 -38.31 -17.89
N ARG A 569 17.33 -38.35 -17.13
CA ARG A 569 17.37 -38.54 -15.66
C ARG A 569 17.39 -40.03 -15.31
N LYS A 570 18.09 -40.40 -14.21
CA LYS A 570 18.24 -41.79 -13.73
C LYS A 570 16.91 -42.57 -13.66
N ARG A 571 15.86 -41.88 -13.21
CA ARG A 571 14.52 -42.45 -12.96
C ARG A 571 13.50 -42.10 -14.07
N TYR A 572 13.98 -41.73 -15.26
CA TYR A 572 13.11 -41.48 -16.41
C TYR A 572 12.25 -42.70 -16.75
N VAL A 573 10.99 -42.45 -17.10
CA VAL A 573 10.02 -43.48 -17.50
C VAL A 573 9.70 -43.32 -18.99
N PRO A 574 10.05 -44.30 -19.84
CA PRO A 574 9.68 -44.29 -21.25
C PRO A 574 8.17 -44.32 -21.45
N HIS A 575 7.72 -43.82 -22.60
CA HIS A 575 6.30 -43.62 -22.90
C HIS A 575 5.41 -44.87 -22.68
N LEU A 576 5.81 -46.05 -23.19
CA LEU A 576 5.02 -47.28 -23.04
C LEU A 576 4.90 -47.71 -21.57
N THR A 577 5.98 -47.56 -20.81
CA THR A 577 5.99 -47.87 -19.37
C THR A 577 5.13 -46.87 -18.59
N ALA A 578 5.16 -45.59 -18.95
CA ALA A 578 4.32 -44.56 -18.34
C ALA A 578 2.82 -44.85 -18.55
N LEU A 579 2.43 -45.32 -19.75
CA LEU A 579 1.06 -45.77 -20.02
C LEU A 579 0.65 -46.97 -19.17
N ALA A 580 1.55 -47.95 -19.01
CA ALA A 580 1.29 -49.13 -18.18
C ALA A 580 1.11 -48.75 -16.70
N ILE A 581 1.97 -47.87 -16.17
CA ILE A 581 1.82 -47.33 -14.81
C ILE A 581 0.51 -46.56 -14.68
N SER A 582 0.17 -45.73 -15.67
CA SER A 582 -1.08 -44.97 -15.65
C SER A 582 -2.30 -45.89 -15.53
N ARG A 583 -2.37 -46.98 -16.31
CA ARG A 583 -3.47 -47.96 -16.21
C ARG A 583 -3.59 -48.53 -14.79
N VAL A 584 -2.48 -48.98 -14.22
CA VAL A 584 -2.47 -49.53 -12.85
C VAL A 584 -2.96 -48.52 -11.83
N VAL A 585 -2.50 -47.26 -11.89
CA VAL A 585 -2.90 -46.21 -10.93
C VAL A 585 -4.40 -45.90 -11.02
N HIS A 586 -4.98 -45.93 -12.22
CA HIS A 586 -6.39 -45.64 -12.42
C HIS A 586 -7.32 -46.82 -12.09
N GLU A 587 -6.84 -48.06 -12.26
CA GLU A 587 -7.63 -49.28 -12.02
C GLU A 587 -7.54 -49.77 -10.57
N ALA A 588 -6.42 -49.52 -9.88
CA ALA A 588 -6.20 -49.97 -8.52
C ALA A 588 -7.07 -49.19 -7.51
N LYS A 589 -7.79 -49.93 -6.66
CA LYS A 589 -8.53 -49.35 -5.53
C LYS A 589 -7.59 -49.10 -4.37
N ALA A 590 -7.70 -47.92 -3.75
CA ALA A 590 -7.02 -47.65 -2.50
C ALA A 590 -7.56 -48.58 -1.38
N PRO A 591 -6.71 -49.01 -0.42
CA PRO A 591 -7.19 -49.75 0.75
C PRO A 591 -8.24 -48.94 1.51
N LYS A 592 -9.31 -49.60 2.00
CA LYS A 592 -10.40 -48.95 2.76
C LYS A 592 -9.82 -48.16 3.93
N ARG A 593 -9.87 -46.84 3.85
CA ARG A 593 -9.62 -45.95 5.00
C ARG A 593 -10.82 -46.07 5.95
N ASN A 594 -10.58 -46.12 7.26
CA ASN A 594 -11.69 -46.11 8.22
C ASN A 594 -12.51 -44.84 7.99
N ASN A 595 -13.75 -45.03 7.55
CA ASN A 595 -14.67 -43.99 7.14
C ASN A 595 -14.93 -43.01 8.30
N ASN A 596 -14.66 -41.73 8.06
CA ASN A 596 -15.68 -40.72 8.30
C ASN A 596 -16.08 -40.18 6.92
N PRO A 597 -17.34 -40.37 6.48
CA PRO A 597 -17.79 -39.86 5.20
C PRO A 597 -17.96 -38.33 5.31
N ALA A 598 -16.88 -37.57 5.08
CA ALA A 598 -16.90 -36.11 5.07
C ALA A 598 -15.99 -35.50 3.96
N HIS A 599 -15.67 -36.27 2.93
CA HIS A 599 -15.00 -35.75 1.72
C HIS A 599 -15.96 -35.68 0.55
N GLY A 600 -17.10 -35.05 0.80
CA GLY A 600 -17.83 -34.26 -0.19
C GLY A 600 -17.53 -32.81 0.10
N THR A 601 -16.74 -32.17 -0.77
CA THR A 601 -16.38 -30.75 -0.74
C THR A 601 -17.59 -29.87 -0.96
N GLU A 602 -18.40 -29.67 0.07
CA GLU A 602 -19.36 -28.55 0.12
C GLU A 602 -19.32 -27.93 1.52
N ALA A 603 -18.20 -27.27 1.86
CA ALA A 603 -18.25 -26.17 2.82
C ALA A 603 -19.08 -25.07 2.17
N LYS A 604 -20.42 -25.11 2.33
CA LYS A 604 -21.30 -24.40 1.39
C LYS A 604 -21.04 -22.89 1.33
N ASN A 605 -20.64 -22.23 2.43
CA ASN A 605 -20.64 -20.77 2.45
C ASN A 605 -19.42 -20.05 3.07
N GLY A 606 -18.54 -20.69 3.86
CA GLY A 606 -17.42 -19.96 4.49
C GLY A 606 -16.13 -19.95 3.68
N THR A 607 -15.31 -18.91 3.88
CA THR A 607 -13.99 -18.77 3.23
C THR A 607 -13.00 -19.81 3.80
N ILE A 608 -12.27 -20.48 2.92
CA ILE A 608 -11.19 -21.42 3.27
C ILE A 608 -9.85 -20.85 2.82
N GLU A 609 -8.77 -21.12 3.55
CA GLU A 609 -7.44 -20.75 3.10
C GLU A 609 -7.11 -21.50 1.80
N TYR A 610 -6.63 -20.78 0.79
CA TYR A 610 -6.14 -21.29 -0.49
C TYR A 610 -5.36 -22.62 -0.42
N PHE A 611 -4.23 -22.71 0.29
CA PHE A 611 -3.38 -23.92 0.28
C PHE A 611 -4.01 -25.09 1.03
N GLU A 612 -4.88 -24.81 1.99
CA GLU A 612 -5.70 -25.83 2.64
C GLU A 612 -6.74 -26.38 1.66
N HIS A 613 -7.44 -25.49 0.97
CA HIS A 613 -8.40 -25.84 -0.06
C HIS A 613 -7.77 -26.63 -1.21
N THR A 614 -6.66 -26.16 -1.78
CA THR A 614 -6.01 -26.84 -2.90
C THR A 614 -5.41 -28.18 -2.52
N SER A 615 -4.97 -28.34 -1.26
CA SER A 615 -4.51 -29.65 -0.76
C SER A 615 -5.62 -30.70 -0.74
N SER A 616 -6.88 -30.30 -0.63
CA SER A 616 -8.02 -31.24 -0.66
C SER A 616 -8.19 -31.89 -2.03
N TYR A 617 -7.82 -31.22 -3.13
CA TYR A 617 -7.84 -31.82 -4.48
C TYR A 617 -6.76 -32.88 -4.69
N LEU A 618 -5.79 -32.96 -3.78
CA LEU A 618 -4.77 -34.02 -3.78
C LEU A 618 -5.18 -35.24 -2.94
N ARG A 619 -6.39 -35.21 -2.37
CA ARG A 619 -7.01 -36.34 -1.65
C ARG A 619 -8.04 -37.00 -2.55
N ASN A 620 -7.92 -38.31 -2.71
CA ASN A 620 -8.93 -39.13 -3.36
C ASN A 620 -9.13 -40.41 -2.55
N ASP A 621 -10.35 -40.63 -2.09
CA ASP A 621 -10.68 -41.76 -1.21
C ASP A 621 -10.79 -43.10 -1.96
N SER A 622 -10.93 -43.04 -3.29
CA SER A 622 -11.14 -44.22 -4.13
C SER A 622 -9.85 -44.82 -4.69
N ARG A 623 -8.86 -43.99 -5.00
CA ARG A 623 -7.58 -44.40 -5.63
C ARG A 623 -6.45 -43.39 -5.37
N ALA A 624 -5.22 -43.80 -5.63
CA ALA A 624 -4.09 -42.88 -5.69
C ALA A 624 -4.15 -41.99 -6.96
N LEU A 625 -3.51 -40.83 -6.88
CA LEU A 625 -3.38 -39.88 -7.98
C LEU A 625 -2.06 -40.06 -8.74
N LEU A 626 -2.11 -40.00 -10.07
CA LEU A 626 -0.93 -40.07 -10.92
C LEU A 626 -0.32 -38.67 -11.11
N VAL A 627 0.97 -38.54 -10.80
CA VAL A 627 1.72 -37.29 -10.90
C VAL A 627 2.78 -37.40 -12.00
N GLY A 628 2.73 -36.51 -13.00
CA GLY A 628 3.82 -36.38 -13.98
C GLY A 628 4.82 -35.32 -13.57
N VAL A 629 6.10 -35.68 -13.45
CA VAL A 629 7.19 -34.77 -13.09
C VAL A 629 7.90 -34.27 -14.35
N PHE A 630 7.95 -32.94 -14.51
CA PHE A 630 8.59 -32.23 -15.60
C PHE A 630 9.68 -31.29 -15.08
N GLN A 631 10.64 -30.99 -15.93
CA GLN A 631 11.75 -30.08 -15.69
C GLN A 631 12.14 -29.40 -17.02
N ASN A 632 11.61 -28.21 -17.24
CA ASN A 632 11.90 -27.31 -18.37
C ASN A 632 11.43 -27.81 -19.76
N GLN A 633 10.54 -28.80 -19.83
CA GLN A 633 9.81 -29.07 -21.07
C GLN A 633 8.81 -27.95 -21.38
N SER A 634 8.44 -27.78 -22.64
CA SER A 634 7.46 -26.77 -23.07
C SER A 634 6.06 -27.06 -22.52
N LEU A 635 5.26 -26.01 -22.32
CA LEU A 635 3.86 -26.13 -21.89
C LEU A 635 3.05 -27.04 -22.83
N ASP A 636 3.24 -26.95 -24.14
CA ASP A 636 2.58 -27.82 -25.13
C ASP A 636 2.92 -29.30 -24.91
N HIS A 637 4.19 -29.62 -24.63
CA HIS A 637 4.59 -30.98 -24.30
C HIS A 637 3.93 -31.47 -23.01
N ILE A 638 3.92 -30.63 -21.96
CA ILE A 638 3.30 -30.94 -20.67
C ILE A 638 1.80 -31.26 -20.85
N LEU A 639 1.07 -30.40 -21.57
CA LEU A 639 -0.37 -30.59 -21.82
C LEU A 639 -0.65 -31.85 -22.67
N LYS A 640 0.19 -32.15 -23.67
CA LYS A 640 0.08 -33.40 -24.44
C LYS A 640 0.27 -34.63 -23.57
N GLN A 641 1.28 -34.64 -22.70
CA GLN A 641 1.53 -35.75 -21.78
C GLN A 641 0.42 -35.88 -20.73
N GLN A 642 -0.10 -34.76 -20.20
CA GLN A 642 -1.25 -34.74 -19.28
C GLN A 642 -2.44 -35.49 -19.88
N LYS A 643 -2.82 -35.15 -21.12
CA LYS A 643 -3.93 -35.81 -21.82
C LYS A 643 -3.65 -37.28 -22.15
N LEU A 644 -2.45 -37.57 -22.64
CA LEU A 644 -2.08 -38.90 -23.11
C LEU A 644 -1.99 -39.93 -21.99
N LEU A 645 -1.44 -39.53 -20.84
CA LEU A 645 -1.24 -40.39 -19.69
C LEU A 645 -2.37 -40.26 -18.66
N ASN A 646 -3.36 -39.41 -18.92
CA ASN A 646 -4.41 -39.05 -17.98
C ASN A 646 -3.83 -38.64 -16.61
N LEU A 647 -2.86 -37.72 -16.60
CA LEU A 647 -2.23 -37.28 -15.36
C LEU A 647 -3.24 -36.50 -14.51
N ASP A 648 -3.35 -36.85 -13.23
CA ASP A 648 -4.21 -36.17 -12.25
C ASP A 648 -3.56 -34.92 -11.67
N VAL A 649 -2.22 -34.88 -11.65
CA VAL A 649 -1.42 -33.80 -11.07
C VAL A 649 -0.17 -33.61 -11.91
N ILE A 650 0.26 -32.36 -12.09
CA ILE A 650 1.55 -32.04 -12.71
C ILE A 650 2.50 -31.51 -11.65
N GLN A 651 3.74 -32.00 -11.68
CA GLN A 651 4.83 -31.47 -10.86
C GLN A 651 5.84 -30.73 -11.75
N LEU A 652 5.98 -29.42 -11.54
CA LEU A 652 7.00 -28.59 -12.19
C LEU A 652 8.23 -28.52 -11.29
N HIS A 653 9.35 -29.07 -11.76
CA HIS A 653 10.59 -29.26 -10.99
C HIS A 653 11.77 -28.44 -11.52
N GLY A 654 11.54 -27.56 -12.50
CA GLY A 654 12.55 -26.72 -13.15
C GLY A 654 12.40 -25.23 -12.84
N CYS A 655 12.72 -24.41 -13.84
CA CYS A 655 12.58 -22.96 -13.83
C CYS A 655 11.40 -22.48 -14.71
N GLU A 656 10.38 -23.33 -14.90
CA GLU A 656 9.20 -23.00 -15.70
C GLU A 656 8.52 -21.73 -15.17
N PRO A 657 7.91 -20.88 -16.02
CA PRO A 657 7.11 -19.76 -15.56
C PRO A 657 5.98 -20.20 -14.61
N MET A 658 5.72 -19.44 -13.56
CA MET A 658 4.75 -19.82 -12.53
C MET A 658 3.30 -19.65 -13.03
N GLU A 659 3.09 -18.73 -13.97
CA GLU A 659 1.83 -18.47 -14.67
C GLU A 659 1.31 -19.72 -15.41
N TRP A 660 2.19 -20.63 -15.83
CA TRP A 660 1.76 -21.84 -16.54
C TRP A 660 0.84 -22.72 -15.71
N ALA A 661 0.98 -22.68 -14.39
CA ALA A 661 0.18 -23.51 -13.52
C ALA A 661 -1.32 -23.14 -13.54
N THR A 662 -1.69 -21.92 -13.97
CA THR A 662 -3.10 -21.55 -14.22
C THR A 662 -3.63 -22.02 -15.57
N LEU A 663 -2.74 -22.42 -16.49
CA LEU A 663 -3.07 -22.92 -17.83
C LEU A 663 -3.14 -24.46 -17.88
N ILE A 664 -2.64 -25.13 -16.85
CA ILE A 664 -2.66 -26.58 -16.73
C ILE A 664 -4.01 -27.01 -16.13
N PRO A 665 -4.78 -27.90 -16.77
CA PRO A 665 -6.16 -28.22 -16.38
C PRO A 665 -6.28 -29.14 -15.15
N VAL A 666 -5.18 -29.37 -14.45
CA VAL A 666 -5.06 -30.23 -13.27
C VAL A 666 -4.20 -29.56 -12.21
N PRO A 667 -4.34 -29.91 -10.92
CA PRO A 667 -3.52 -29.34 -9.86
C PRO A 667 -2.02 -29.40 -10.16
N VAL A 668 -1.31 -28.30 -9.87
CA VAL A 668 0.13 -28.21 -10.08
C VAL A 668 0.87 -28.14 -8.75
N ILE A 669 1.76 -29.11 -8.53
CA ILE A 669 2.78 -29.06 -7.47
C ILE A 669 4.02 -28.40 -8.07
N ARG A 670 4.61 -27.44 -7.36
CA ARG A 670 5.81 -26.75 -7.87
C ARG A 670 6.95 -26.86 -6.89
N ARG A 671 8.15 -27.21 -7.38
CA ARG A 671 9.35 -27.29 -6.56
C ARG A 671 9.89 -25.90 -6.23
N PHE A 672 10.30 -25.72 -4.98
CA PHE A 672 10.95 -24.51 -4.48
C PHE A 672 12.12 -24.87 -3.55
N GLY A 673 13.12 -23.99 -3.48
CA GLY A 673 13.96 -23.80 -2.30
C GLY A 673 13.23 -22.95 -1.24
N PRO A 674 13.68 -22.97 0.03
CA PRO A 674 13.03 -22.23 1.13
C PRO A 674 12.97 -20.72 0.91
N ASP A 675 13.88 -20.17 0.09
CA ASP A 675 13.97 -18.74 -0.18
C ASP A 675 13.56 -18.35 -1.59
N ASP A 676 13.07 -19.31 -2.39
CA ASP A 676 12.64 -19.03 -3.74
C ASP A 676 11.43 -18.09 -3.74
N PRO A 677 11.43 -17.03 -4.58
CA PRO A 677 10.31 -16.12 -4.68
C PRO A 677 9.08 -16.87 -5.21
N GLY A 678 7.91 -16.53 -4.66
CA GLY A 678 6.65 -17.11 -5.07
C GLY A 678 6.26 -18.41 -4.36
N LEU A 679 7.08 -18.98 -3.47
CA LEU A 679 6.75 -20.18 -2.70
C LEU A 679 5.35 -20.12 -2.06
N ALA A 680 5.03 -18.99 -1.44
CA ALA A 680 3.76 -18.75 -0.77
C ALA A 680 2.75 -17.99 -1.64
N LYS A 681 2.94 -17.89 -2.96
CA LYS A 681 2.02 -17.14 -3.83
C LYS A 681 0.77 -17.97 -4.13
N ARG A 682 -0.39 -17.47 -3.67
CA ARG A 682 -1.71 -18.09 -3.85
C ARG A 682 -2.19 -17.89 -5.29
N GLY A 683 -3.07 -18.77 -5.75
CA GLY A 683 -3.70 -18.71 -7.08
C GLY A 683 -2.83 -19.19 -8.25
N TYR A 684 -1.55 -19.51 -8.03
CA TYR A 684 -0.65 -19.93 -9.09
C TYR A 684 -0.38 -21.43 -9.06
N HIS A 685 0.00 -22.02 -7.93
CA HIS A 685 0.22 -23.46 -7.78
C HIS A 685 -0.66 -24.04 -6.68
N ALA A 686 -0.97 -25.33 -6.76
CA ALA A 686 -1.79 -26.02 -5.77
C ALA A 686 -1.02 -26.23 -4.46
N LEU A 687 0.23 -26.70 -4.53
CA LEU A 687 1.11 -26.81 -3.36
C LEU A 687 2.59 -26.58 -3.73
N PRO A 688 3.34 -25.86 -2.90
CA PRO A 688 4.79 -25.81 -2.98
C PRO A 688 5.39 -27.12 -2.43
N LEU A 689 6.32 -27.69 -3.20
CA LEU A 689 7.15 -28.81 -2.79
C LEU A 689 8.54 -28.29 -2.47
N LEU A 690 8.96 -28.48 -1.23
CA LEU A 690 10.30 -28.10 -0.78
C LEU A 690 11.24 -29.28 -0.97
N ASP A 691 12.27 -29.09 -1.80
CA ASP A 691 13.30 -30.09 -2.12
C ASP A 691 14.69 -29.44 -2.11
N SER A 692 15.74 -30.22 -1.82
CA SER A 692 17.13 -29.70 -1.85
C SER A 692 17.53 -29.30 -3.28
N ALA A 693 18.51 -28.39 -3.39
CA ALA A 693 18.89 -27.72 -4.65
C ALA A 693 19.26 -28.68 -5.80
N SER A 694 19.70 -29.89 -5.47
CA SER A 694 20.04 -30.95 -6.42
C SER A 694 19.21 -32.20 -6.13
N GLY A 695 18.03 -32.29 -6.75
CA GLY A 695 17.18 -33.47 -6.65
C GLY A 695 17.97 -34.76 -6.93
N GLY A 696 17.92 -35.70 -5.97
CA GLY A 696 18.55 -37.02 -6.10
C GLY A 696 19.95 -37.21 -5.49
N THR A 697 20.53 -36.23 -4.78
CA THR A 697 21.85 -36.37 -4.12
C THR A 697 21.78 -36.85 -2.66
N GLY A 698 20.59 -36.86 -2.04
CA GLY A 698 20.42 -37.29 -0.65
C GLY A 698 20.81 -36.25 0.42
N GLU A 699 21.09 -35.01 0.00
CA GLU A 699 21.39 -33.91 0.92
C GLU A 699 20.17 -33.51 1.77
N LYS A 700 20.40 -33.25 3.06
CA LYS A 700 19.37 -32.86 4.02
C LYS A 700 18.94 -31.41 3.81
N GLN A 701 17.64 -31.14 3.99
CA GLN A 701 17.09 -29.80 3.87
C GLN A 701 17.56 -28.86 4.99
N ASP A 702 17.59 -27.56 4.72
CA ASP A 702 17.68 -26.54 5.75
C ASP A 702 16.31 -26.40 6.46
N ILE A 703 16.10 -27.30 7.43
CA ILE A 703 14.89 -27.35 8.25
C ILE A 703 14.66 -26.03 8.99
N THR A 704 15.73 -25.29 9.31
CA THR A 704 15.60 -24.00 10.00
C THR A 704 14.99 -22.94 9.09
N ALA A 705 15.46 -22.85 7.85
CA ALA A 705 14.91 -21.93 6.86
C ALA A 705 13.44 -22.25 6.55
N ILE A 706 13.11 -23.53 6.35
CA ILE A 706 11.73 -23.96 6.07
C ILE A 706 10.80 -23.67 7.24
N ARG A 707 11.24 -23.99 8.47
CA ARG A 707 10.45 -23.72 9.67
C ARG A 707 10.15 -22.23 9.80
N ARG A 708 11.15 -21.36 9.58
CA ARG A 708 10.98 -19.89 9.60
C ARG A 708 9.91 -19.44 8.59
N ARG A 709 9.87 -20.03 7.40
CA ARG A 709 8.86 -19.72 6.38
C ARG A 709 7.46 -20.15 6.80
N LEU A 710 7.33 -21.36 7.35
CA LEU A 710 6.05 -21.85 7.87
C LEU A 710 5.55 -21.02 9.05
N GLU A 711 6.44 -20.55 9.93
CA GLU A 711 6.11 -19.67 11.06
C GLU A 711 5.70 -18.26 10.62
N ALA A 712 6.26 -17.76 9.51
CA ALA A 712 5.93 -16.44 8.97
C ALA A 712 4.58 -16.38 8.22
N ASP A 713 4.00 -17.52 7.86
CA ASP A 713 2.75 -17.60 7.10
C ASP A 713 1.87 -18.77 7.56
N ASP A 714 0.85 -18.44 8.35
CA ASP A 714 -0.09 -19.44 8.89
C ASP A 714 -0.93 -20.16 7.85
N GLY A 715 -1.12 -19.55 6.67
CA GLY A 715 -1.87 -20.17 5.58
C GLY A 715 -1.04 -21.11 4.72
N LEU A 716 0.29 -21.09 4.84
CA LEU A 716 1.16 -21.91 4.01
C LEU A 716 1.00 -23.39 4.35
N ARG A 717 0.85 -24.22 3.31
CA ARG A 717 0.93 -25.69 3.38
C ARG A 717 1.96 -26.18 2.37
N ILE A 718 2.72 -27.21 2.71
CA ILE A 718 3.84 -27.67 1.87
C ILE A 718 3.83 -29.19 1.66
N VAL A 719 4.49 -29.62 0.58
CA VAL A 719 5.01 -30.99 0.42
C VAL A 719 6.48 -31.00 0.86
N LEU A 720 6.83 -31.85 1.82
CA LEU A 720 8.22 -32.03 2.27
C LEU A 720 8.88 -33.15 1.45
N ALA A 721 9.93 -32.85 0.70
CA ALA A 721 10.74 -33.81 -0.05
C ALA A 721 12.19 -33.86 0.46
N GLY A 722 13.14 -34.39 -0.32
CA GLY A 722 14.59 -34.26 -0.05
C GLY A 722 15.14 -35.08 1.12
N GLY A 723 15.77 -36.21 0.82
CA GLY A 723 16.50 -37.02 1.82
C GLY A 723 15.62 -37.82 2.79
N LEU A 724 14.31 -37.90 2.54
CA LEU A 724 13.39 -38.69 3.36
C LEU A 724 13.54 -40.20 3.12
N ASN A 725 13.40 -41.00 4.18
CA ASN A 725 13.45 -42.46 4.16
C ASN A 725 12.59 -43.05 5.31
N PRO A 726 12.39 -44.38 5.38
CA PRO A 726 11.57 -45.00 6.43
C PRO A 726 12.00 -44.65 7.86
N GLU A 727 13.30 -44.46 8.09
CA GLU A 727 13.87 -44.24 9.41
C GLU A 727 13.73 -42.78 9.89
N ASN A 728 13.69 -41.82 8.97
CA ASN A 728 13.75 -40.39 9.31
C ASN A 728 12.45 -39.61 9.10
N VAL A 729 11.47 -40.11 8.35
CA VAL A 729 10.28 -39.31 7.97
C VAL A 729 9.53 -38.75 9.19
N LYS A 730 9.39 -39.56 10.25
CA LYS A 730 8.77 -39.14 11.51
C LYS A 730 9.57 -38.06 12.23
N SER A 731 10.88 -38.25 12.34
CA SER A 731 11.74 -37.31 13.05
C SER A 731 11.89 -36.00 12.29
N SER A 732 11.94 -36.04 10.95
CA SER A 732 11.96 -34.86 10.08
C SER A 732 10.72 -33.99 10.26
N ILE A 733 9.50 -34.57 10.29
CA ILE A 733 8.28 -33.79 10.54
C ILE A 733 8.25 -33.22 11.98
N ARG A 734 8.65 -34.03 12.97
CA ARG A 734 8.67 -33.59 14.39
C ARG A 734 9.60 -32.41 14.66
N GLN A 735 10.66 -32.24 13.86
CA GLN A 735 11.57 -31.09 13.99
C GLN A 735 10.88 -29.74 13.70
N PHE A 736 9.74 -29.74 13.02
CA PHE A 736 8.94 -28.53 12.76
C PHE A 736 8.01 -28.16 13.91
N GLN A 737 7.97 -28.93 15.01
CA GLN A 737 7.18 -28.62 16.21
C GLN A 737 5.72 -28.28 15.88
N CYS A 738 5.21 -27.12 16.32
CA CYS A 738 3.84 -26.65 16.04
C CYS A 738 3.57 -26.47 14.53
N SER A 739 4.58 -26.12 13.75
CA SER A 739 4.49 -25.97 12.29
C SER A 739 4.47 -27.31 11.53
N GLY A 740 4.70 -28.44 12.20
CA GLY A 740 4.62 -29.76 11.56
C GLY A 740 3.23 -30.06 10.98
N SER A 741 2.18 -29.47 11.55
CA SER A 741 0.80 -29.56 11.03
C SER A 741 0.61 -28.90 9.65
N LYS A 742 1.53 -28.02 9.24
CA LYS A 742 1.52 -27.35 7.93
C LYS A 742 2.16 -28.21 6.81
N ILE A 743 2.75 -29.36 7.17
CA ILE A 743 3.25 -30.36 6.22
C ILE A 743 2.09 -31.29 5.87
N VAL A 744 1.45 -31.02 4.73
CA VAL A 744 0.25 -31.79 4.31
C VAL A 744 0.62 -33.03 3.51
N ALA A 745 1.84 -33.10 2.98
CA ALA A 745 2.34 -34.25 2.24
C ALA A 745 3.84 -34.46 2.44
N VAL A 746 4.29 -35.71 2.31
CA VAL A 746 5.70 -36.09 2.20
C VAL A 746 5.97 -36.78 0.87
N ASP A 747 7.13 -36.52 0.29
CA ASP A 747 7.58 -37.08 -0.98
C ASP A 747 8.90 -37.82 -0.81
N VAL A 748 8.95 -39.08 -1.26
CA VAL A 748 10.18 -39.88 -1.26
C VAL A 748 10.53 -40.36 -2.65
N SER A 749 11.83 -40.39 -2.95
CA SER A 749 12.36 -40.97 -4.19
C SER A 749 13.51 -41.94 -3.88
N SER A 750 14.75 -41.46 -3.77
CA SER A 750 15.92 -42.34 -3.54
C SER A 750 15.95 -43.03 -2.18
N GLY A 751 15.25 -42.52 -1.18
CA GLY A 751 15.24 -43.10 0.18
C GLY A 751 14.54 -44.44 0.30
N VAL A 752 13.79 -44.86 -0.72
CA VAL A 752 13.17 -46.19 -0.81
C VAL A 752 13.84 -47.08 -1.87
N GLU A 753 15.03 -46.71 -2.35
CA GLU A 753 15.83 -47.54 -3.24
C GLU A 753 16.70 -48.55 -2.46
N GLU A 754 16.96 -49.67 -3.13
CA GLU A 754 17.94 -50.69 -2.74
C GLU A 754 18.64 -51.17 -4.02
N ASN A 755 19.98 -51.19 -4.01
CA ASN A 755 20.79 -51.54 -5.19
C ASN A 755 20.42 -50.74 -6.46
N GLY A 756 20.00 -49.47 -6.29
CA GLY A 756 19.68 -48.55 -7.38
C GLY A 756 18.31 -48.72 -8.02
N SER A 757 17.45 -49.61 -7.49
CA SER A 757 16.05 -49.78 -7.89
C SER A 757 15.12 -49.58 -6.69
N GLN A 758 13.84 -49.27 -6.91
CA GLN A 758 12.88 -49.14 -5.82
C GLN A 758 12.68 -50.49 -5.09
N SER A 759 12.72 -50.46 -3.77
CA SER A 759 12.45 -51.61 -2.90
C SER A 759 11.01 -51.54 -2.40
N VAL A 760 10.20 -52.54 -2.78
CA VAL A 760 8.79 -52.66 -2.32
C VAL A 760 8.70 -52.70 -0.79
N VAL A 761 9.68 -53.31 -0.13
CA VAL A 761 9.77 -53.37 1.34
C VAL A 761 9.94 -51.97 1.90
N LYS A 762 10.94 -51.21 1.43
CA LYS A 762 11.17 -49.83 1.90
C LYS A 762 10.02 -48.88 1.58
N ILE A 763 9.35 -49.05 0.43
CA ILE A 763 8.14 -48.29 0.09
C ILE A 763 7.06 -48.51 1.16
N ARG A 764 6.78 -49.78 1.52
CA ARG A 764 5.79 -50.11 2.57
C ARG A 764 6.19 -49.54 3.93
N GLU A 765 7.45 -49.68 4.31
CA GLU A 765 7.98 -49.15 5.57
C GLU A 765 7.86 -47.63 5.62
N PHE A 766 8.20 -46.93 4.54
CA PHE A 766 8.06 -45.48 4.45
C PHE A 766 6.61 -45.03 4.60
N ILE A 767 5.67 -45.65 3.86
CA ILE A 767 4.26 -45.29 3.90
C ILE A 767 3.69 -45.53 5.31
N ASN A 768 3.98 -46.68 5.92
CA ASN A 768 3.56 -46.96 7.29
C ASN A 768 4.16 -45.97 8.30
N ALA A 769 5.42 -45.58 8.12
CA ALA A 769 6.09 -44.60 8.97
C ALA A 769 5.46 -43.21 8.83
N ALA A 770 5.13 -42.78 7.60
CA ALA A 770 4.51 -41.48 7.34
C ALA A 770 3.05 -41.42 7.80
N LYS A 771 2.25 -42.46 7.54
CA LYS A 771 0.82 -42.54 7.91
C LYS A 771 0.56 -42.69 9.41
N SER A 772 1.56 -43.11 10.18
CA SER A 772 1.45 -43.20 11.65
C SER A 772 1.81 -41.88 12.38
N ILE A 773 1.95 -40.78 11.65
CA ILE A 773 2.18 -39.45 12.21
C ILE A 773 0.80 -38.82 12.51
N THR A 774 0.45 -38.75 13.79
CA THR A 774 -0.78 -38.14 14.34
C THR A 774 -0.63 -36.64 14.59
#